data_AF-A0A7C3T3J4-F1
#
_entry.id   AF-A0A7C3T3J4-F1
#
_cell.length_a   1.000
_cell.length_b   1.000
_cell.length_c   1.000
_cell.angle_alpha   90.00
_cell.angle_beta   90.00
_cell.angle_gamma   90.00
#
_symmetry.space_group_name_H-M   'P 1'
#
loop_
_entity.id
_entity.type
_entity.pdbx_description
1 polymer ?
#
loop_
_entity_poly.entity_id
_entity_poly.type
_entity_poly.pdbx_seq_one_letter_code
_entity_poly.pdbx_strand_id
1 'polypeptide(L)'
;FPCRYTYGEESAIRPDPNNSGYVEGEEAVAVDDAAGVEWHYDPVTSTDWIWGSPPGYPLPYPRLVYTFQPRGFSGLRWSFSLAPRGKQAKRIVLAAYTSSPVLDVRGDRSFRFLYAHPSGSGFVSVEDVVGYALAERRAIMEKTAFFDSILGEEYLSPFPRAGKDLLAYALQSFLCNTWWCANEGGRDWFSVWEGTPCMYHSTLDVEYNDAWFYLCFWPDLLKKLLQAWPLFEKTDAQGKYLSHDMGWRESVTGMAYEHDMPVEENTNYILLLYAYWKQTGDGELMRTLYPLAVSYARFIMNCDTDGDGLPDLHTDNTIDQGSPTVQSSRNQAYLGVKALASYQALLEMALSLDDTQGDLVNMLRECIARINVALEEKLWLDDHFMVCADPSMPQPDREAYSIYASNGLLYLLASQLDCGLTSANLERMRKDLVSSYLTTRRRYGSVHSNLSNENQWVSQNLWRDALGYYLGAQGWAAGQEERTSGYWDLQRYFATKKNGGFWDVCVYADYYYLGTSEARALGFPDPGAARLYLQRSNREAMGVRGAFTLDSAFLQSLGYYPRGTAAFSLLPALGRLRLDRPSGLLLHEAAQPPGRVPVLACADWGAADPSSRVPVLVFDGRGELAEVRNRGLLPPTLARPAVEPLAGLQVKPFSCSPLEESTRKEVRVSYRAPAGSLGEAMVFRGTELMGHIEAGGEGFAWDGKDEAGRPLTDGIYTLYIQARSPDPKVLTPSETVKAGVNSDLPSPSRTWYLAEGYTGSNPASGEFDTWILVQNPNDQPAGVTMTFMLPGGDTVRRDYPLAPRSRFTVHVDDILPNNEVSTLVEADLPVIAERAVYFNAGSAGHCTVGVNAPSTTWYLAEGYTGGNFDEWVLVQNPGGEEATLRAEFQTEGQGTLVRSYRLPPHSRFTIHVDDLLPDAQVSTLIASDRPVVAERAQYLNDMRSGTCSLGARSPSYSWYFAEGYTDQGFEEWLCIQNPQGRTAMVEVSFMEPDGSVTRQAYAVPPRSRQTVPVHQLLPGVEVAVSVASDIPVVAERAMYWKGRSDGHATLG
;
A
#
# COMPACT_ATOMS: atom_id res chain seq x y z
N PHE A 1 42.20 13.32 35.56
CA PHE A 1 42.08 12.07 36.33
C PHE A 1 42.08 10.91 35.35
N PRO A 2 42.94 9.90 35.51
CA PRO A 2 42.90 8.72 34.66
C PRO A 2 41.64 7.90 34.97
N CYS A 3 40.89 7.54 33.94
CA CYS A 3 39.65 6.80 34.01
C CYS A 3 39.70 5.58 33.06
N ARG A 4 38.92 4.55 33.37
CA ARG A 4 38.73 3.39 32.51
C ARG A 4 37.24 3.28 32.20
N TYR A 5 36.90 3.40 30.93
CA TYR A 5 35.52 3.27 30.47
C TYR A 5 35.31 1.86 29.96
N THR A 6 34.38 1.13 30.58
CA THR A 6 33.89 -0.14 30.06
C THR A 6 32.71 0.13 29.13
N TYR A 7 32.64 -0.60 28.02
CA TYR A 7 31.52 -0.52 27.11
C TYR A 7 30.29 -1.19 27.75
N GLY A 8 29.40 -0.38 28.36
CA GLY A 8 28.03 -0.80 28.70
C GLY A 8 27.73 -1.29 30.13
N GLU A 9 28.53 -0.97 31.15
CA GLU A 9 28.28 -1.44 32.53
C GLU A 9 27.28 -0.61 33.36
N GLU A 10 26.52 0.32 32.77
CA GLU A 10 25.58 1.15 33.54
C GLU A 10 24.31 0.40 34.05
N SER A 11 24.13 -0.92 33.83
CA SER A 11 22.89 -1.60 34.30
C SER A 11 22.93 -3.00 34.93
N ALA A 12 23.96 -3.85 34.88
CA ALA A 12 23.96 -5.09 35.68
C ALA A 12 25.31 -5.86 35.80
N ILE A 13 25.82 -5.94 37.03
CA ILE A 13 26.68 -7.00 37.60
C ILE A 13 28.17 -7.04 37.19
N ARG A 14 28.99 -7.34 38.21
CA ARG A 14 30.46 -7.45 38.27
C ARG A 14 31.06 -8.14 37.04
N PRO A 15 32.15 -7.61 36.47
CA PRO A 15 32.84 -8.24 35.34
C PRO A 15 33.31 -9.64 35.70
N ASP A 16 33.27 -10.55 34.72
CA ASP A 16 34.18 -11.69 34.68
C ASP A 16 35.60 -11.10 34.71
N PRO A 17 36.41 -11.35 35.75
CA PRO A 17 37.73 -10.77 35.90
C PRO A 17 38.70 -11.14 34.77
N ASN A 18 38.31 -12.02 33.83
CA ASN A 18 39.14 -12.45 32.72
C ASN A 18 38.81 -11.80 31.38
N ASN A 19 37.73 -11.01 31.22
CA ASN A 19 37.34 -10.51 29.90
C ASN A 19 36.44 -9.24 29.87
N SER A 20 36.86 -8.14 30.49
CA SER A 20 36.22 -6.83 30.28
C SER A 20 37.21 -5.87 29.60
N GLY A 21 37.09 -5.69 28.28
CA GLY A 21 37.80 -4.63 27.56
C GLY A 21 37.42 -3.25 28.11
N TYR A 22 38.38 -2.35 28.25
CA TYR A 22 38.15 -0.98 28.70
C TYR A 22 38.98 0.00 27.84
N VAL A 23 38.46 1.20 27.66
CA VAL A 23 39.18 2.33 27.06
C VAL A 23 39.83 3.13 28.17
N GLU A 24 41.13 3.39 28.06
CA GLU A 24 41.79 4.32 28.98
C GLU A 24 41.50 5.76 28.53
N GLY A 25 41.10 6.61 29.47
CA GLY A 25 40.81 8.01 29.21
C GLY A 25 41.22 8.89 30.38
N GLU A 26 41.06 10.18 30.18
CA GLU A 26 41.36 11.24 31.13
C GLU A 26 40.15 12.15 31.24
N GLU A 27 39.76 12.47 32.46
CA GLU A 27 38.73 13.47 32.74
C GLU A 27 39.32 14.65 33.49
N ALA A 28 38.80 15.85 33.25
CA ALA A 28 39.20 17.03 33.99
C ALA A 28 37.97 17.86 34.37
N VAL A 29 38.01 18.37 35.59
CA VAL A 29 37.18 19.51 36.00
C VAL A 29 38.11 20.69 36.20
N ALA A 30 37.87 21.77 35.47
CA ALA A 30 38.67 22.98 35.53
C ALA A 30 37.79 24.18 35.88
N VAL A 31 38.38 25.16 36.57
CA VAL A 31 37.76 26.46 36.85
C VAL A 31 38.57 27.56 36.19
N ASP A 32 37.89 28.57 35.65
CA ASP A 32 38.54 29.74 35.04
C ASP A 32 39.29 30.62 36.07
N ASP A 33 38.84 30.59 37.32
CA ASP A 33 39.47 31.21 38.48
C ASP A 33 39.40 30.26 39.68
N ALA A 34 40.53 29.94 40.31
CA ALA A 34 40.58 29.05 41.47
C ALA A 34 40.30 29.78 42.80
N ALA A 35 40.20 31.11 42.83
CA ALA A 35 39.98 31.86 44.06
C ALA A 35 38.67 31.44 44.77
N GLY A 36 38.77 31.13 46.05
CA GLY A 36 37.63 30.70 46.88
C GLY A 36 37.06 29.32 46.53
N VAL A 37 37.73 28.54 45.67
CA VAL A 37 37.37 27.15 45.36
C VAL A 37 38.14 26.21 46.28
N GLU A 38 37.40 25.38 47.00
CA GLU A 38 37.89 24.24 47.75
C GLU A 38 37.56 22.98 46.94
N TRP A 39 38.59 22.23 46.53
CA TRP A 39 38.42 20.98 45.79
C TRP A 39 38.33 19.81 46.76
N HIS A 40 37.41 18.89 46.50
CA HIS A 40 37.16 17.71 47.32
C HIS A 40 37.57 16.45 46.58
N TYR A 41 38.51 15.73 47.19
CA TYR A 41 39.16 14.55 46.59
C TYR A 41 38.77 13.24 47.29
N ASP A 42 37.68 13.25 48.03
CA ASP A 42 37.20 12.06 48.73
C ASP A 42 36.34 11.19 47.81
N PRO A 43 36.20 9.89 48.06
CA PRO A 43 35.12 9.10 47.45
C PRO A 43 33.76 9.78 47.68
N VAL A 44 32.92 9.86 46.65
CA VAL A 44 31.61 10.54 46.75
C VAL A 44 30.75 9.97 47.89
N THR A 45 30.87 8.65 48.14
CA THR A 45 30.18 7.93 49.22
C THR A 45 30.67 8.28 50.63
N SER A 46 31.83 8.92 50.75
CA SER A 46 32.37 9.43 52.02
C SER A 46 32.13 10.93 52.21
N THR A 47 31.34 11.57 51.33
CA THR A 47 30.97 12.98 51.44
C THR A 47 29.49 13.15 51.78
N ASP A 48 29.15 14.24 52.48
CA ASP A 48 27.76 14.65 52.75
C ASP A 48 27.06 15.28 51.51
N TRP A 49 27.64 15.13 50.32
CA TRP A 49 27.23 15.86 49.11
C TRP A 49 26.13 15.18 48.30
N ILE A 50 25.79 13.95 48.67
CA ILE A 50 24.65 13.27 48.08
C ILE A 50 23.41 13.76 48.82
N TRP A 51 22.78 14.81 48.29
CA TRP A 51 21.44 15.21 48.71
C TRP A 51 20.47 14.19 48.14
N GLY A 52 19.52 13.72 48.95
CA GLY A 52 18.35 13.02 48.39
C GLY A 52 17.67 13.91 47.35
N SER A 53 17.15 13.31 46.27
CA SER A 53 16.43 14.05 45.23
C SER A 53 15.37 14.95 45.89
N PRO A 54 15.29 16.26 45.56
CA PRO A 54 14.28 17.14 46.13
C PRO A 54 12.86 16.55 45.93
N PRO A 55 11.92 16.75 46.85
CA PRO A 55 10.54 16.31 46.66
C PRO A 55 9.99 16.85 45.33
N GLY A 56 9.67 15.95 44.39
CA GLY A 56 9.20 16.30 43.03
C GLY A 56 10.22 16.07 41.89
N TYR A 57 11.46 15.68 42.19
CA TYR A 57 12.41 15.13 41.21
C TYR A 57 12.41 13.60 41.27
N PRO A 58 12.59 12.87 40.15
CA PRO A 58 12.73 11.42 40.17
C PRO A 58 13.83 10.99 41.14
N LEU A 59 13.52 10.00 41.97
CA LEU A 59 14.52 9.18 42.66
C LEU A 59 14.89 8.03 41.71
N PRO A 60 16.14 7.92 41.22
CA PRO A 60 16.56 6.75 40.50
C PRO A 60 16.93 5.69 41.53
N TYR A 61 16.06 4.68 41.67
CA TYR A 61 16.32 3.39 42.31
C TYR A 61 16.53 3.36 43.85
N PRO A 62 16.14 2.25 44.53
CA PRO A 62 16.53 1.98 45.92
C PRO A 62 18.03 1.65 46.09
N ARG A 63 18.79 1.65 45.00
CA ARG A 63 20.25 1.57 45.00
C ARG A 63 20.75 2.78 44.23
N LEU A 64 21.59 3.58 44.87
CA LEU A 64 22.27 4.68 44.20
C LEU A 64 23.09 4.10 43.04
N VAL A 65 22.67 4.37 41.80
CA VAL A 65 23.45 4.02 40.61
C VAL A 65 24.46 5.15 40.42
N TYR A 66 25.64 4.98 41.01
CA TYR A 66 26.81 5.78 40.66
C TYR A 66 27.64 4.96 39.69
N THR A 67 27.59 5.28 38.40
CA THR A 67 28.57 4.78 37.42
C THR A 67 29.86 5.58 37.45
N PHE A 68 29.87 6.66 38.24
CA PHE A 68 31.06 7.39 38.63
C PHE A 68 31.44 6.97 40.05
N GLN A 69 32.38 6.04 40.21
CA GLN A 69 33.32 6.16 41.33
C GLN A 69 34.49 7.00 40.83
N PRO A 70 34.41 8.35 40.87
CA PRO A 70 35.60 9.15 40.65
C PRO A 70 36.57 8.73 41.74
N ARG A 71 37.69 8.09 41.35
CA ARG A 71 38.74 7.74 42.31
C ARG A 71 39.32 9.03 42.85
N GLY A 72 38.82 9.43 44.01
CA GLY A 72 39.29 10.58 44.76
C GLY A 72 38.93 11.93 44.17
N PHE A 73 37.71 12.13 43.62
CA PHE A 73 37.17 13.47 43.35
C PHE A 73 35.66 13.52 43.60
N SER A 74 35.24 14.05 44.75
CA SER A 74 33.82 14.18 45.12
C SER A 74 33.19 15.49 44.66
N GLY A 75 34.01 16.47 44.26
CA GLY A 75 33.58 17.70 43.56
C GLY A 75 34.28 18.97 44.08
N LEU A 76 33.64 20.15 43.94
CA LEU A 76 34.20 21.43 44.41
C LEU A 76 33.18 22.28 45.19
N ARG A 77 33.65 23.00 46.22
CA ARG A 77 32.89 24.01 46.95
C ARG A 77 33.43 25.37 46.59
N TRP A 78 32.57 26.27 46.13
CA TRP A 78 32.94 27.66 45.90
C TRP A 78 32.34 28.57 46.97
N SER A 79 33.20 29.22 47.76
CA SER A 79 32.81 30.24 48.72
C SER A 79 32.82 31.62 48.07
N PHE A 80 31.74 32.37 48.24
CA PHE A 80 31.59 33.73 47.70
C PHE A 80 30.85 34.63 48.70
N SER A 81 31.00 35.94 48.54
CA SER A 81 30.29 36.93 49.36
C SER A 81 29.72 38.01 48.45
N LEU A 82 28.40 38.22 48.50
CA LEU A 82 27.70 39.19 47.66
C LEU A 82 27.14 40.31 48.52
N ALA A 83 27.44 41.55 48.15
CA ALA A 83 26.66 42.70 48.62
C ALA A 83 25.21 42.61 48.08
N PRO A 84 24.23 43.34 48.65
CA PRO A 84 22.90 43.45 48.06
C PRO A 84 22.99 43.85 46.57
N ARG A 85 22.40 43.04 45.67
CA ARG A 85 22.48 43.18 44.20
C ARG A 85 23.87 42.96 43.59
N GLY A 86 24.86 42.51 44.35
CA GLY A 86 26.17 42.11 43.84
C GLY A 86 26.08 40.85 42.97
N LYS A 87 27.00 40.71 42.01
CA LYS A 87 27.13 39.52 41.15
C LYS A 87 28.57 39.03 41.19
N GLN A 88 28.74 37.73 41.40
CA GLN A 88 30.00 37.02 41.19
C GLN A 88 29.68 35.81 40.30
N ALA A 89 30.61 35.43 39.43
CA ALA A 89 30.47 34.27 38.55
C ALA A 89 31.78 33.50 38.52
N LYS A 90 31.68 32.18 38.38
CA LYS A 90 32.79 31.27 38.15
C LYS A 90 32.39 30.32 37.02
N ARG A 91 33.34 29.93 36.18
CA ARG A 91 33.11 29.03 35.06
C ARG A 91 33.79 27.71 35.34
N ILE A 92 33.05 26.64 35.13
CA ILE A 92 33.53 25.28 35.32
C ILE A 92 33.50 24.60 33.95
N VAL A 93 34.59 23.93 33.59
CA VAL A 93 34.70 23.08 32.40
C VAL A 93 34.81 21.64 32.88
N LEU A 94 33.93 20.79 32.35
CA LEU A 94 34.07 19.34 32.43
C LEU A 94 34.57 18.87 31.07
N ALA A 95 35.69 18.17 31.05
CA ALA A 95 36.32 17.66 29.83
C ALA A 95 36.64 16.19 30.00
N ALA A 96 36.57 15.46 28.90
CA ALA A 96 37.04 14.10 28.78
C ALA A 96 37.92 14.00 27.53
N TYR A 97 38.91 13.11 27.60
CA TYR A 97 39.85 12.85 26.52
C TYR A 97 40.23 11.37 26.56
N THR A 98 40.42 10.78 25.39
CA THR A 98 41.07 9.49 25.28
C THR A 98 41.96 9.51 24.06
N SER A 99 43.20 9.07 24.25
CA SER A 99 44.12 8.80 23.16
C SER A 99 44.05 7.34 22.72
N SER A 100 43.36 6.45 23.46
CA SER A 100 43.25 5.04 23.09
C SER A 100 42.47 4.87 21.78
N PRO A 101 42.74 3.80 21.02
CA PRO A 101 41.81 3.38 19.98
C PRO A 101 40.46 3.01 20.59
N VAL A 102 39.39 3.39 19.90
CA VAL A 102 38.02 3.29 20.41
C VAL A 102 37.11 2.43 19.52
N LEU A 103 37.50 2.14 18.28
CA LEU A 103 36.72 1.30 17.36
C LEU A 103 37.60 0.28 16.64
N ASP A 104 37.05 -0.91 16.45
CA ASP A 104 37.51 -1.92 15.49
C ASP A 104 36.62 -1.83 14.24
N VAL A 105 37.13 -1.19 13.18
CA VAL A 105 36.40 -1.07 11.91
C VAL A 105 36.96 -2.09 10.94
N ARG A 106 36.20 -3.16 10.71
CA ARG A 106 36.54 -4.27 9.80
C ARG A 106 37.95 -4.83 10.03
N GLY A 107 38.36 -4.98 11.29
CA GLY A 107 39.65 -5.53 11.70
C GLY A 107 40.75 -4.49 11.92
N ASP A 108 40.52 -3.22 11.59
CA ASP A 108 41.42 -2.11 11.90
C ASP A 108 41.06 -1.52 13.27
N ARG A 109 41.92 -1.80 14.26
CA ARG A 109 41.79 -1.35 15.65
C ARG A 109 42.55 -0.06 15.96
N SER A 110 42.91 0.71 14.94
CA SER A 110 43.66 1.96 15.11
C SER A 110 42.78 3.21 15.11
N PHE A 111 41.46 3.06 14.98
CA PHE A 111 40.51 4.18 14.96
C PHE A 111 40.44 4.88 16.32
N ARG A 112 40.67 6.19 16.31
CA ARG A 112 40.58 7.09 17.47
C ARG A 112 39.54 8.16 17.18
N PHE A 113 38.93 8.75 18.21
CA PHE A 113 38.03 9.89 18.00
C PHE A 113 38.72 11.02 17.22
N LEU A 114 37.98 11.65 16.31
CA LEU A 114 38.52 12.65 15.39
C LEU A 114 39.19 13.82 16.13
N TYR A 115 38.69 14.22 17.30
CA TYR A 115 39.30 15.31 18.08
C TYR A 115 40.75 15.01 18.52
N ALA A 116 41.09 13.73 18.70
CA ALA A 116 42.44 13.28 19.10
C ALA A 116 43.34 12.99 17.88
N HIS A 117 42.78 12.98 16.68
CA HIS A 117 43.52 12.70 15.46
C HIS A 117 44.03 13.99 14.79
N PRO A 118 45.23 14.01 14.17
CA PRO A 118 45.77 15.20 13.49
C PRO A 118 44.92 15.75 12.34
N SER A 119 44.03 14.94 11.76
CA SER A 119 43.07 15.40 10.74
C SER A 119 41.85 16.14 11.33
N GLY A 120 41.66 16.08 12.65
CA GLY A 120 40.67 16.86 13.39
C GLY A 120 41.34 17.97 14.18
N SER A 121 41.05 18.07 15.48
CA SER A 121 41.67 19.06 16.36
C SER A 121 43.09 18.70 16.79
N GLY A 122 43.44 17.41 16.78
CA GLY A 122 44.76 16.94 17.18
C GLY A 122 45.10 17.17 18.65
N PHE A 123 44.11 17.18 19.55
CA PHE A 123 44.35 17.29 20.99
C PHE A 123 45.17 16.10 21.48
N VAL A 124 46.15 16.32 22.35
CA VAL A 124 47.02 15.25 22.86
C VAL A 124 46.77 14.92 24.34
N SER A 125 46.03 15.76 25.07
CA SER A 125 45.62 15.50 26.46
C SER A 125 44.27 16.16 26.83
N VAL A 126 43.75 15.81 28.01
CA VAL A 126 42.54 16.48 28.55
C VAL A 126 42.76 17.98 28.85
N GLU A 127 44.00 18.38 29.16
CA GLU A 127 44.35 19.80 29.37
C GLU A 127 44.23 20.62 28.09
N ASP A 128 44.54 20.05 26.92
CA ASP A 128 44.33 20.73 25.63
C ASP A 128 42.84 20.98 25.38
N VAL A 129 41.98 20.00 25.71
CA VAL A 129 40.53 20.13 25.59
C VAL A 129 40.01 21.23 26.51
N VAL A 130 40.47 21.27 27.76
CA VAL A 130 40.15 22.35 28.72
C VAL A 130 40.65 23.70 28.21
N GLY A 131 41.89 23.75 27.72
CA GLY A 131 42.51 24.96 27.17
C GLY A 131 41.72 25.53 26.01
N TYR A 132 41.32 24.67 25.06
CA TYR A 132 40.45 25.02 23.95
C TYR A 132 39.07 25.52 24.43
N ALA A 133 38.41 24.78 25.33
CA ALA A 133 37.08 25.15 25.83
C ALA A 133 37.06 26.52 26.53
N LEU A 134 38.14 26.86 27.24
CA LEU A 134 38.30 28.17 27.89
C LEU A 134 38.69 29.28 26.90
N ALA A 135 39.65 29.02 26.01
CA ALA A 135 40.16 30.01 25.05
C ALA A 135 39.10 30.38 23.99
N GLU A 136 38.44 29.36 23.43
CA GLU A 136 37.45 29.53 22.35
C GLU A 136 36.03 29.72 22.88
N ARG A 137 35.84 29.82 24.21
CA ARG A 137 34.52 29.92 24.84
C ARG A 137 33.61 30.94 24.18
N ARG A 138 34.14 32.14 23.87
CA ARG A 138 33.33 33.20 23.27
C ARG A 138 32.79 32.77 21.91
N ALA A 139 33.65 32.22 21.07
CA ALA A 139 33.27 31.71 19.75
C ALA A 139 32.32 30.52 19.85
N ILE A 140 32.54 29.59 20.79
CA ILE A 140 31.63 28.45 21.05
C ILE A 140 30.25 28.96 21.46
N MET A 141 30.16 29.86 22.44
CA MET A 141 28.88 30.41 22.90
C MET A 141 28.18 31.24 21.82
N GLU A 142 28.92 31.97 20.97
CA GLU A 142 28.36 32.69 19.82
C GLU A 142 27.76 31.70 18.80
N LYS A 143 28.46 30.60 18.50
CA LYS A 143 27.95 29.53 17.62
C LYS A 143 26.72 28.86 18.22
N THR A 144 26.74 28.52 19.51
CA THR A 144 25.60 27.92 20.22
C THR A 144 24.40 28.86 20.23
N ALA A 145 24.59 30.12 20.61
CA ALA A 145 23.49 31.10 20.65
C ALA A 145 22.86 31.31 19.28
N PHE A 146 23.68 31.34 18.22
CA PHE A 146 23.18 31.39 16.86
C PHE A 146 22.40 30.12 16.48
N PHE A 147 22.97 28.94 16.75
CA PHE A 147 22.31 27.67 16.44
C PHE A 147 20.97 27.54 17.17
N ASP A 148 20.90 27.90 18.47
CA ASP A 148 19.64 27.93 19.22
C ASP A 148 18.64 28.93 18.63
N SER A 149 19.13 30.07 18.10
CA SER A 149 18.28 31.11 17.54
C SER A 149 17.51 30.67 16.29
N ILE A 150 17.95 29.61 15.58
CA ILE A 150 17.26 29.11 14.37
C ILE A 150 15.87 28.55 14.68
N LEU A 151 15.63 28.13 15.94
CA LEU A 151 14.31 27.73 16.41
C LEU A 151 13.50 28.93 16.95
N GLY A 152 14.09 30.12 16.99
CA GLY A 152 13.45 31.36 17.40
C GLY A 152 12.52 31.94 16.33
N GLU A 153 11.70 32.91 16.74
CA GLU A 153 10.68 33.55 15.89
C GLU A 153 11.25 34.28 14.66
N GLU A 154 12.56 34.58 14.67
CA GLU A 154 13.26 35.20 13.54
C GLU A 154 13.33 34.28 12.31
N TYR A 155 13.50 32.97 12.54
CA TYR A 155 13.69 31.98 11.48
C TYR A 155 12.48 31.04 11.34
N LEU A 156 11.86 30.66 12.47
CA LEU A 156 10.80 29.66 12.51
C LEU A 156 9.61 30.15 13.35
N SER A 157 8.52 30.55 12.68
CA SER A 157 7.32 31.09 13.32
C SER A 157 6.08 30.93 12.45
N PRO A 158 4.86 30.83 13.02
CA PRO A 158 4.64 30.21 14.32
C PRO A 158 5.01 28.72 14.21
N PHE A 159 5.75 28.22 15.17
CA PHE A 159 5.93 26.78 15.35
C PHE A 159 5.74 26.48 16.84
N PRO A 160 4.95 25.46 17.21
CA PRO A 160 4.61 25.22 18.62
C PRO A 160 5.86 25.09 19.48
N ARG A 161 5.81 25.68 20.69
CA ARG A 161 6.94 25.60 21.64
C ARG A 161 7.33 24.15 21.95
N ALA A 162 6.34 23.28 22.11
CA ALA A 162 6.54 21.84 22.29
C ALA A 162 7.34 21.21 21.13
N GLY A 163 7.06 21.60 19.88
CA GLY A 163 7.83 21.18 18.72
C GLY A 163 9.29 21.67 18.75
N LYS A 164 9.51 22.93 19.14
CA LYS A 164 10.87 23.50 19.31
C LYS A 164 11.66 22.75 20.38
N ASP A 165 11.03 22.47 21.51
CA ASP A 165 11.65 21.75 22.62
C ASP A 165 11.94 20.28 22.24
N LEU A 166 11.07 19.62 21.45
CA LEU A 166 11.32 18.28 20.90
C LEU A 166 12.54 18.25 19.98
N LEU A 167 12.65 19.21 19.04
CA LEU A 167 13.82 19.31 18.14
C LEU A 167 15.12 19.46 18.92
N ALA A 168 15.14 20.35 19.91
CA ALA A 168 16.30 20.55 20.77
C ALA A 168 16.65 19.29 21.58
N TYR A 169 15.64 18.59 22.10
CA TYR A 169 15.85 17.38 22.90
C TYR A 169 16.32 16.19 22.08
N ALA A 170 15.74 16.01 20.89
CA ALA A 170 16.15 14.99 19.92
C ALA A 170 17.63 15.17 19.51
N LEU A 171 18.05 16.41 19.24
CA LEU A 171 19.45 16.71 18.90
C LEU A 171 20.43 16.25 20.00
N GLN A 172 20.12 16.49 21.27
CA GLN A 172 21.01 16.06 22.36
C GLN A 172 21.18 14.54 22.38
N SER A 173 20.09 13.80 22.15
CA SER A 173 20.13 12.33 22.12
C SER A 173 20.87 11.82 20.90
N PHE A 174 20.68 12.44 19.74
CA PHE A 174 21.44 12.15 18.53
C PHE A 174 22.95 12.32 18.76
N LEU A 175 23.39 13.48 19.28
CA LEU A 175 24.80 13.78 19.53
C LEU A 175 25.46 12.76 20.47
N CYS A 176 24.76 12.33 21.53
CA CYS A 176 25.24 11.33 22.47
C CYS A 176 25.53 9.96 21.84
N ASN A 177 24.97 9.68 20.66
CA ASN A 177 25.15 8.41 19.95
C ASN A 177 26.14 8.51 18.78
N THR A 178 26.68 9.68 18.45
CA THR A 178 27.56 9.85 17.29
C THR A 178 28.99 9.36 17.54
N TRP A 179 29.55 8.69 16.53
CA TRP A 179 30.93 8.23 16.46
C TRP A 179 31.61 8.84 15.24
N TRP A 180 32.56 9.74 15.47
CA TRP A 180 33.41 10.27 14.40
C TRP A 180 34.87 9.99 14.73
N CYS A 181 35.48 9.10 13.96
CA CYS A 181 36.80 8.54 14.21
C CYS A 181 37.68 8.58 12.97
N ALA A 182 39.00 8.58 13.16
CA ALA A 182 39.96 8.40 12.09
C ALA A 182 41.01 7.36 12.49
N ASN A 183 41.46 6.56 11.53
CA ASN A 183 42.54 5.60 11.71
C ASN A 183 43.92 6.25 11.51
N GLU A 184 45.01 5.54 11.83
CA GLU A 184 46.38 6.05 11.70
C GLU A 184 46.77 6.42 10.25
N GLY A 185 46.11 5.83 9.26
CA GLY A 185 46.26 6.17 7.85
C GLY A 185 45.47 7.41 7.40
N GLY A 186 44.75 8.08 8.31
CA GLY A 186 43.90 9.24 8.02
C GLY A 186 42.56 8.89 7.35
N ARG A 187 42.18 7.61 7.32
CA ARG A 187 40.84 7.19 6.87
C ARG A 187 39.81 7.56 7.92
N ASP A 188 38.84 8.36 7.51
CA ASP A 188 37.74 8.83 8.35
C ASP A 188 36.61 7.77 8.44
N TRP A 189 35.91 7.73 9.56
CA TRP A 189 34.76 6.87 9.84
C TRP A 189 33.71 7.63 10.63
N PHE A 190 32.46 7.58 10.16
CA PHE A 190 31.31 8.14 10.85
C PHE A 190 30.22 7.08 11.00
N SER A 191 29.58 7.03 12.16
CA SER A 191 28.39 6.21 12.42
C SER A 191 27.63 6.74 13.63
N VAL A 192 26.37 6.35 13.79
CA VAL A 192 25.53 6.71 14.93
C VAL A 192 25.03 5.44 15.59
N TRP A 193 25.17 5.34 16.91
CA TRP A 193 24.56 4.25 17.64
C TRP A 193 23.04 4.36 17.64
N GLU A 194 22.38 3.24 17.53
CA GLU A 194 20.94 3.13 17.63
C GLU A 194 20.39 3.55 19.01
N GLY A 195 21.22 3.81 20.03
CA GLY A 195 20.76 4.12 21.39
C GLY A 195 20.79 2.90 22.30
N THR A 196 20.40 3.07 23.57
CA THR A 196 20.53 1.99 24.58
C THR A 196 19.22 1.19 24.71
N PRO A 197 19.27 -0.16 24.71
CA PRO A 197 20.44 -1.03 24.79
C PRO A 197 21.00 -1.53 23.45
N CYS A 198 20.40 -1.15 22.31
CA CYS A 198 20.74 -1.64 20.97
C CYS A 198 22.21 -1.39 20.60
N MET A 199 22.69 -0.14 20.66
CA MET A 199 24.08 0.30 20.39
C MET A 199 24.65 -0.26 19.08
N TYR A 200 23.80 -0.50 18.09
CA TYR A 200 24.17 -0.91 16.75
C TYR A 200 24.66 0.29 15.94
N HIS A 201 25.68 0.12 15.11
CA HIS A 201 26.27 1.19 14.31
C HIS A 201 25.48 1.44 13.04
N SER A 202 24.88 2.64 12.98
CA SER A 202 24.15 3.19 11.83
C SER A 202 23.25 2.15 11.19
N THR A 203 22.40 1.57 12.04
CA THR A 203 21.23 0.79 11.65
C THR A 203 20.47 1.55 10.57
N LEU A 204 20.31 0.96 9.39
CA LEU A 204 19.97 1.72 8.18
C LEU A 204 18.52 2.21 8.18
N ASP A 205 17.57 1.45 8.72
CA ASP A 205 16.19 1.89 8.94
C ASP A 205 16.07 2.98 10.03
N VAL A 206 16.97 3.01 11.01
CA VAL A 206 17.10 4.12 11.97
C VAL A 206 17.61 5.38 11.29
N GLU A 207 18.68 5.24 10.53
CA GLU A 207 19.32 6.33 9.79
C GLU A 207 18.39 6.88 8.69
N TYR A 208 17.46 6.05 8.19
CA TYR A 208 16.37 6.48 7.33
C TYR A 208 15.50 7.55 8.00
N ASN A 209 15.27 7.48 9.32
CA ASN A 209 14.62 8.55 10.07
C ASN A 209 15.59 9.70 10.41
N ASP A 210 16.82 9.38 10.81
CA ASP A 210 17.79 10.38 11.26
C ASP A 210 18.31 11.28 10.14
N ALA A 211 18.20 10.84 8.89
CA ALA A 211 18.76 11.55 7.76
C ALA A 211 18.17 12.95 7.56
N TRP A 212 16.99 13.26 8.09
CA TRP A 212 16.47 14.63 8.11
C TRP A 212 17.39 15.61 8.83
N PHE A 213 18.11 15.16 9.84
CA PHE A 213 19.10 15.98 10.50
C PHE A 213 20.30 16.27 9.60
N TYR A 214 20.90 15.25 8.97
CA TYR A 214 22.01 15.44 8.03
C TYR A 214 21.60 16.35 6.88
N LEU A 215 20.44 16.10 6.29
CA LEU A 215 19.92 16.86 5.16
C LEU A 215 19.68 18.34 5.52
N CYS A 216 19.27 18.63 6.76
CA CYS A 216 19.11 20.01 7.23
C CYS A 216 20.45 20.72 7.53
N PHE A 217 21.46 20.02 8.05
CA PHE A 217 22.64 20.65 8.64
C PHE A 217 23.98 20.20 8.05
N TRP A 218 24.19 18.89 7.90
CA TRP A 218 25.49 18.29 7.57
C TRP A 218 25.35 17.10 6.61
N PRO A 219 25.00 17.33 5.33
CA PRO A 219 24.80 16.25 4.38
C PRO A 219 26.08 15.44 4.09
N ASP A 220 27.27 16.01 4.33
CA ASP A 220 28.55 15.30 4.22
C ASP A 220 28.67 14.10 5.17
N LEU A 221 27.93 14.09 6.28
CA LEU A 221 27.89 12.93 7.18
C LEU A 221 27.05 11.79 6.57
N LEU A 222 25.90 12.10 5.98
CA LEU A 222 25.11 11.12 5.22
C LEU A 222 25.88 10.56 4.02
N LYS A 223 26.69 11.40 3.33
CA LYS A 223 27.61 10.95 2.29
C LYS A 223 28.54 9.84 2.76
N LYS A 224 29.10 9.97 3.97
CA LYS A 224 29.98 8.94 4.55
C LYS A 224 29.22 7.64 4.79
N LEU A 225 28.00 7.72 5.30
CA LEU A 225 27.15 6.54 5.55
C LEU A 225 26.78 5.83 4.25
N LEU A 226 26.36 6.58 3.22
CA LEU A 226 26.07 6.04 1.88
C LEU A 226 27.26 5.28 1.27
N GLN A 227 28.49 5.67 1.61
CA GLN A 227 29.70 4.96 1.19
C GLN A 227 30.08 3.80 2.12
N ALA A 228 29.64 3.84 3.39
CA ALA A 228 29.98 2.85 4.41
C ALA A 228 29.08 1.61 4.37
N TRP A 229 27.75 1.77 4.23
CA TRP A 229 26.82 0.63 4.22
C TRP A 229 27.15 -0.45 3.18
N PRO A 230 27.51 -0.13 1.92
CA PRO A 230 27.87 -1.15 0.94
C PRO A 230 29.08 -2.00 1.31
N LEU A 231 29.90 -1.59 2.30
CA LEU A 231 31.02 -2.40 2.80
C LEU A 231 30.56 -3.65 3.56
N PHE A 232 29.28 -3.71 3.95
CA PHE A 232 28.62 -4.80 4.68
C PHE A 232 27.48 -5.43 3.87
N GLU A 233 27.52 -5.31 2.54
CA GLU A 233 26.56 -5.99 1.67
C GLU A 233 26.65 -7.52 1.81
N LYS A 234 25.49 -8.16 1.67
CA LYS A 234 25.29 -9.60 1.66
C LYS A 234 24.76 -10.03 0.29
N THR A 235 24.68 -11.34 0.06
CA THR A 235 24.16 -11.90 -1.20
C THR A 235 23.43 -13.20 -0.94
N ASP A 236 22.30 -13.39 -1.59
CA ASP A 236 21.53 -14.63 -1.61
C ASP A 236 21.03 -14.97 -3.04
N ALA A 237 19.97 -15.78 -3.13
CA ALA A 237 19.38 -16.20 -4.40
C ALA A 237 18.62 -15.06 -5.13
N GLN A 238 18.08 -14.07 -4.40
CA GLN A 238 17.37 -12.92 -4.96
C GLN A 238 18.34 -11.82 -5.42
N GLY A 239 19.55 -11.78 -4.86
CA GLY A 239 20.62 -10.89 -5.29
C GLY A 239 21.41 -10.30 -4.14
N LYS A 240 21.83 -9.04 -4.28
CA LYS A 240 22.57 -8.32 -3.24
C LYS A 240 21.62 -7.51 -2.37
N TYR A 241 21.91 -7.48 -1.07
CA TYR A 241 21.19 -6.64 -0.12
C TYR A 241 22.10 -6.11 0.98
N LEU A 242 21.68 -5.05 1.65
CA LEU A 242 22.43 -4.44 2.75
C LEU A 242 22.13 -5.13 4.08
N SER A 243 23.16 -5.22 4.93
CA SER A 243 22.97 -5.59 6.34
C SER A 243 22.15 -4.52 7.07
N HIS A 244 21.36 -4.94 8.06
CA HIS A 244 20.60 -4.05 8.96
C HIS A 244 21.50 -2.98 9.61
N ASP A 245 22.62 -3.40 10.20
CA ASP A 245 23.60 -2.53 10.86
C ASP A 245 25.04 -2.89 10.46
N MET A 246 25.98 -2.00 10.82
CA MET A 246 27.41 -2.17 10.52
C MET A 246 28.19 -2.87 11.65
N GLY A 247 27.56 -3.15 12.79
CA GLY A 247 28.20 -3.72 13.97
C GLY A 247 27.64 -3.21 15.29
N TRP A 248 28.30 -3.56 16.39
CA TRP A 248 27.81 -3.33 17.74
C TRP A 248 28.91 -2.81 18.66
N ARG A 249 28.58 -1.76 19.43
CA ARG A 249 29.45 -1.14 20.43
C ARG A 249 30.80 -0.69 19.90
N GLU A 250 31.89 -1.37 20.22
CA GLU A 250 33.23 -1.02 19.74
C GLU A 250 33.62 -1.76 18.44
N SER A 251 32.77 -2.67 17.97
CA SER A 251 33.06 -3.60 16.87
C SER A 251 32.18 -3.31 15.66
N VAL A 252 32.75 -2.68 14.65
CA VAL A 252 32.12 -2.36 13.36
C VAL A 252 32.59 -3.35 12.29
N THR A 253 32.19 -4.60 12.46
CA THR A 253 32.73 -5.75 11.70
C THR A 253 31.69 -6.52 10.90
N GLY A 254 30.41 -6.14 10.98
CA GLY A 254 29.28 -6.81 10.34
C GLY A 254 28.04 -6.78 11.22
N MET A 255 26.88 -7.10 10.63
CA MET A 255 25.57 -7.06 11.29
C MET A 255 25.57 -7.76 12.66
N ALA A 256 25.00 -7.09 13.65
CA ALA A 256 24.84 -7.60 15.00
C ALA A 256 23.38 -7.80 15.43
N TYR A 257 22.43 -7.20 14.75
CA TYR A 257 21.01 -7.49 14.94
C TYR A 257 20.69 -8.96 14.59
N GLU A 258 19.60 -9.48 15.14
CA GLU A 258 19.35 -10.93 15.17
C GLU A 258 18.88 -11.53 13.84
N HIS A 259 18.31 -10.71 12.95
CA HIS A 259 17.85 -11.12 11.63
C HIS A 259 18.07 -10.01 10.58
N ASP A 260 17.90 -10.35 9.31
CA ASP A 260 18.04 -9.41 8.19
C ASP A 260 16.68 -8.78 7.81
N MET A 261 16.69 -7.57 7.23
CA MET A 261 15.51 -6.91 6.66
C MET A 261 15.75 -6.47 5.19
N PRO A 262 16.03 -7.40 4.26
CA PRO A 262 16.65 -7.06 2.98
C PRO A 262 15.87 -6.08 2.09
N VAL A 263 14.54 -6.23 1.99
CA VAL A 263 13.70 -5.33 1.17
C VAL A 263 13.63 -3.94 1.81
N GLU A 264 13.41 -3.88 3.12
CA GLU A 264 13.40 -2.64 3.89
C GLU A 264 14.71 -1.85 3.70
N GLU A 265 15.85 -2.51 3.85
CA GLU A 265 17.15 -1.85 3.82
C GLU A 265 17.59 -1.43 2.42
N ASN A 266 17.31 -2.25 1.41
CA ASN A 266 17.58 -1.86 0.04
C ASN A 266 16.72 -0.64 -0.38
N THR A 267 15.44 -0.60 0.01
CA THR A 267 14.59 0.56 -0.28
C THR A 267 15.06 1.81 0.48
N ASN A 268 15.44 1.68 1.76
CA ASN A 268 16.02 2.76 2.56
C ASN A 268 17.22 3.40 1.86
N TYR A 269 18.18 2.59 1.44
CA TYR A 269 19.41 3.06 0.80
C TYR A 269 19.15 3.83 -0.50
N ILE A 270 18.28 3.30 -1.37
CA ILE A 270 17.95 3.94 -2.65
C ILE A 270 17.30 5.31 -2.40
N LEU A 271 16.35 5.38 -1.46
CA LEU A 271 15.65 6.62 -1.11
C LEU A 271 16.57 7.65 -0.45
N LEU A 272 17.50 7.22 0.42
CA LEU A 272 18.50 8.09 1.04
C LEU A 272 19.50 8.64 0.02
N LEU A 273 19.98 7.79 -0.91
CA LEU A 273 20.86 8.23 -1.99
C LEU A 273 20.17 9.28 -2.87
N TYR A 274 18.90 9.04 -3.21
CA TYR A 274 18.09 9.97 -3.99
C TYR A 274 17.88 11.29 -3.23
N ALA A 275 17.46 11.26 -1.96
CA ALA A 275 17.26 12.46 -1.16
C ALA A 275 18.56 13.28 -0.99
N TYR A 276 19.68 12.60 -0.75
CA TYR A 276 21.00 13.23 -0.70
C TYR A 276 21.33 13.93 -2.01
N TRP A 277 21.15 13.26 -3.15
CA TRP A 277 21.41 13.84 -4.47
C TRP A 277 20.56 15.08 -4.74
N LYS A 278 19.25 15.00 -4.49
CA LYS A 278 18.31 16.11 -4.74
C LYS A 278 18.60 17.32 -3.84
N GLN A 279 18.94 17.10 -2.57
CA GLN A 279 19.22 18.19 -1.64
C GLN A 279 20.61 18.80 -1.79
N THR A 280 21.63 18.02 -2.17
CA THR A 280 23.01 18.52 -2.26
C THR A 280 23.39 19.00 -3.67
N GLY A 281 22.83 18.36 -4.70
CA GLY A 281 23.27 18.51 -6.08
C GLY A 281 24.50 17.68 -6.45
N ASP A 282 24.97 16.78 -5.57
CA ASP A 282 26.15 15.94 -5.78
C ASP A 282 25.85 14.79 -6.77
N GLY A 283 25.77 15.14 -8.06
CA GLY A 283 25.55 14.21 -9.15
C GLY A 283 26.74 13.29 -9.44
N GLU A 284 27.94 13.60 -8.90
CA GLU A 284 29.10 12.72 -9.01
C GLU A 284 28.93 11.50 -8.11
N LEU A 285 28.64 11.70 -6.82
CA LEU A 285 28.40 10.59 -5.89
C LEU A 285 27.22 9.72 -6.35
N MET A 286 26.11 10.36 -6.75
CA MET A 286 24.94 9.63 -7.25
C MET A 286 25.32 8.72 -8.42
N ARG A 287 26.04 9.23 -9.42
CA ARG A 287 26.49 8.44 -10.57
C ARG A 287 27.40 7.28 -10.16
N THR A 288 28.28 7.49 -9.18
CA THR A 288 29.17 6.43 -8.65
C THR A 288 28.39 5.31 -7.95
N LEU A 289 27.35 5.65 -7.19
CA LEU A 289 26.58 4.67 -6.40
C LEU A 289 25.35 4.11 -7.16
N TYR A 290 24.96 4.72 -8.28
CA TYR A 290 23.82 4.29 -9.10
C TYR A 290 23.86 2.80 -9.48
N PRO A 291 24.99 2.19 -9.91
CA PRO A 291 25.03 0.75 -10.19
C PRO A 291 24.69 -0.14 -8.99
N LEU A 292 25.02 0.28 -7.76
CA LEU A 292 24.61 -0.42 -6.55
C LEU A 292 23.11 -0.29 -6.31
N ALA A 293 22.56 0.92 -6.46
CA ALA A 293 21.12 1.16 -6.37
C ALA A 293 20.32 0.29 -7.36
N VAL A 294 20.81 0.13 -8.60
CA VAL A 294 20.23 -0.79 -9.58
C VAL A 294 20.27 -2.25 -9.09
N SER A 295 21.39 -2.69 -8.50
CA SER A 295 21.51 -4.04 -7.94
C SER A 295 20.51 -4.29 -6.80
N TYR A 296 20.31 -3.30 -5.93
CA TYR A 296 19.39 -3.39 -4.81
C TYR A 296 17.92 -3.34 -5.26
N ALA A 297 17.59 -2.54 -6.28
CA ALA A 297 16.26 -2.54 -6.89
C ALA A 297 15.92 -3.89 -7.53
N ARG A 298 16.87 -4.51 -8.23
CA ARG A 298 16.68 -5.86 -8.81
C ARG A 298 16.45 -6.92 -7.73
N PHE A 299 17.11 -6.81 -6.59
CA PHE A 299 16.83 -7.69 -5.45
C PHE A 299 15.37 -7.55 -5.00
N ILE A 300 14.87 -6.31 -4.84
CA ILE A 300 13.49 -6.06 -4.42
C ILE A 300 12.50 -6.63 -5.45
N MET A 301 12.77 -6.44 -6.74
CA MET A 301 11.95 -7.02 -7.82
C MET A 301 11.92 -8.55 -7.78
N ASN A 302 13.04 -9.19 -7.46
CA ASN A 302 13.12 -10.64 -7.34
C ASN A 302 12.45 -11.20 -6.07
N CYS A 303 12.00 -10.33 -5.15
CA CYS A 303 11.23 -10.72 -3.97
C CYS A 303 9.72 -10.76 -4.22
N ASP A 304 9.24 -10.30 -5.38
CA ASP A 304 7.88 -10.49 -5.88
C ASP A 304 7.85 -11.79 -6.71
N THR A 305 7.48 -12.90 -6.07
CA THR A 305 7.52 -14.24 -6.69
C THR A 305 6.19 -14.66 -7.31
N ASP A 306 5.08 -14.06 -6.89
CA ASP A 306 3.75 -14.25 -7.48
C ASP A 306 3.43 -13.25 -8.61
N GLY A 307 4.30 -12.25 -8.82
CA GLY A 307 4.20 -11.28 -9.91
C GLY A 307 3.08 -10.27 -9.70
N ASP A 308 2.70 -9.99 -8.46
CA ASP A 308 1.64 -9.04 -8.12
C ASP A 308 2.11 -7.61 -7.85
N GLY A 309 3.41 -7.38 -7.88
CA GLY A 309 4.07 -6.11 -7.64
C GLY A 309 4.50 -5.90 -6.20
N LEU A 310 4.05 -6.73 -5.25
CA LEU A 310 4.35 -6.59 -3.83
C LEU A 310 5.39 -7.64 -3.41
N PRO A 311 6.39 -7.28 -2.58
CA PRO A 311 7.32 -8.27 -2.06
C PRO A 311 6.63 -9.33 -1.19
N ASP A 312 6.94 -10.61 -1.48
CA ASP A 312 6.45 -11.79 -0.75
C ASP A 312 7.59 -12.62 -0.09
N LEU A 313 8.84 -12.32 -0.44
CA LEU A 313 10.05 -12.76 0.24
C LEU A 313 10.75 -11.60 0.95
N HIS A 314 11.51 -11.92 2.00
CA HIS A 314 12.37 -10.97 2.72
C HIS A 314 11.60 -9.74 3.24
N THR A 315 10.42 -9.99 3.79
CA THR A 315 9.41 -8.99 4.16
C THR A 315 9.49 -8.48 5.60
N ASP A 316 10.43 -8.98 6.39
CA ASP A 316 10.73 -8.41 7.71
C ASP A 316 11.14 -6.95 7.56
N ASN A 317 10.53 -6.09 8.38
CA ASN A 317 10.70 -4.63 8.29
C ASN A 317 11.00 -4.00 9.67
N THR A 318 11.28 -2.70 9.67
CA THR A 318 11.67 -1.91 10.85
C THR A 318 10.69 -2.00 12.02
N ILE A 319 9.42 -2.36 11.82
CA ILE A 319 8.34 -2.24 12.82
C ILE A 319 8.33 -3.49 13.73
N ASP A 320 9.46 -3.73 14.41
CA ASP A 320 9.73 -4.92 15.22
C ASP A 320 8.88 -5.05 16.49
N GLN A 321 8.24 -3.95 16.91
CA GLN A 321 7.25 -3.90 17.99
C GLN A 321 5.80 -3.94 17.49
N GLY A 322 5.59 -4.16 16.19
CA GLY A 322 4.31 -4.37 15.55
C GLY A 322 3.76 -5.79 15.78
N SER A 323 2.56 -6.06 15.26
CA SER A 323 2.11 -7.45 15.14
C SER A 323 2.91 -8.18 14.04
N PRO A 324 2.96 -9.52 14.02
CA PRO A 324 3.56 -10.26 12.91
C PRO A 324 2.99 -9.87 11.54
N THR A 325 1.71 -9.47 11.50
CA THR A 325 1.08 -8.95 10.28
C THR A 325 1.68 -7.62 9.83
N VAL A 326 1.99 -6.71 10.76
CA VAL A 326 2.62 -5.42 10.43
C VAL A 326 4.10 -5.57 10.09
N GLN A 327 4.82 -6.46 10.78
CA GLN A 327 6.27 -6.59 10.64
C GLN A 327 6.70 -7.49 9.48
N SER A 328 6.07 -8.66 9.32
CA SER A 328 6.69 -9.77 8.60
C SER A 328 5.81 -10.39 7.51
N SER A 329 4.54 -9.98 7.41
CA SER A 329 3.61 -10.60 6.46
C SER A 329 4.02 -10.36 5.00
N ARG A 330 3.49 -11.17 4.08
CA ARG A 330 3.72 -10.97 2.65
C ARG A 330 2.82 -9.89 2.09
N ASN A 331 3.17 -9.33 0.94
CA ASN A 331 2.30 -8.46 0.14
C ASN A 331 1.77 -7.28 0.97
N GLN A 332 2.66 -6.64 1.74
CA GLN A 332 2.35 -5.52 2.61
C GLN A 332 2.17 -4.21 1.83
N ALA A 333 1.23 -3.36 2.26
CA ALA A 333 1.12 -2.00 1.74
C ALA A 333 2.37 -1.15 2.05
N TYR A 334 2.95 -1.30 3.26
CA TYR A 334 4.15 -0.57 3.69
C TYR A 334 5.35 -0.81 2.76
N LEU A 335 5.78 -2.07 2.62
CA LEU A 335 6.91 -2.41 1.77
C LEU A 335 6.60 -2.22 0.28
N GLY A 336 5.36 -2.47 -0.16
CA GLY A 336 4.94 -2.22 -1.55
C GLY A 336 5.08 -0.75 -1.94
N VAL A 337 4.59 0.19 -1.12
CA VAL A 337 4.71 1.63 -1.37
C VAL A 337 6.16 2.10 -1.28
N LYS A 338 6.95 1.52 -0.36
CA LYS A 338 8.37 1.82 -0.23
C LYS A 338 9.19 1.30 -1.43
N ALA A 339 8.86 0.12 -1.95
CA ALA A 339 9.40 -0.41 -3.20
C ALA A 339 9.06 0.49 -4.38
N LEU A 340 7.78 0.88 -4.55
CA LEU A 340 7.35 1.85 -5.58
C LEU A 340 8.14 3.15 -5.49
N ALA A 341 8.32 3.69 -4.29
CA ALA A 341 9.08 4.92 -4.09
C ALA A 341 10.55 4.75 -4.49
N SER A 342 11.16 3.61 -4.16
CA SER A 342 12.54 3.30 -4.57
C SER A 342 12.67 3.16 -6.09
N TYR A 343 11.68 2.55 -6.76
CA TYR A 343 11.67 2.43 -8.22
C TYR A 343 11.50 3.78 -8.90
N GLN A 344 10.63 4.65 -8.38
CA GLN A 344 10.47 6.01 -8.89
C GLN A 344 11.75 6.84 -8.69
N ALA A 345 12.39 6.75 -7.52
CA ALA A 345 13.66 7.40 -7.25
C ALA A 345 14.77 6.93 -8.22
N LEU A 346 14.83 5.62 -8.47
CA LEU A 346 15.80 5.04 -9.41
C LEU A 346 15.52 5.41 -10.85
N LEU A 347 14.24 5.46 -11.26
CA LEU A 347 13.82 5.92 -12.58
C LEU A 347 14.29 7.36 -12.83
N GLU A 348 14.09 8.26 -11.87
CA GLU A 348 14.58 9.64 -11.95
C GLU A 348 16.11 9.72 -12.08
N MET A 349 16.84 8.92 -11.30
CA MET A 349 18.30 8.84 -11.41
C MET A 349 18.73 8.34 -12.79
N ALA A 350 18.09 7.28 -13.32
CA ALA A 350 18.36 6.73 -14.65
C ALA A 350 18.15 7.78 -15.75
N LEU A 351 16.99 8.47 -15.71
CA LEU A 351 16.66 9.53 -16.66
C LEU A 351 17.67 10.69 -16.60
N SER A 352 18.17 11.03 -15.41
CA SER A 352 19.19 12.09 -15.24
C SER A 352 20.58 11.74 -15.78
N LEU A 353 20.87 10.45 -15.94
CA LEU A 353 22.14 9.94 -16.46
C LEU A 353 22.10 9.69 -17.97
N ASP A 354 21.00 10.04 -18.64
CA ASP A 354 20.71 9.66 -20.02
C ASP A 354 20.80 8.13 -20.25
N ASP A 355 20.70 7.33 -19.18
CA ASP A 355 20.59 5.87 -19.19
C ASP A 355 19.16 5.48 -19.58
N THR A 356 18.75 6.01 -20.74
CA THR A 356 17.40 5.91 -21.32
C THR A 356 17.29 4.76 -22.31
N GLN A 357 18.39 4.06 -22.58
CA GLN A 357 18.45 2.95 -23.53
C GLN A 357 18.44 1.61 -22.79
N GLY A 358 17.25 1.04 -22.54
CA GLY A 358 17.13 -0.40 -22.26
C GLY A 358 16.15 -0.83 -21.18
N ASP A 359 16.02 -2.16 -21.08
CA ASP A 359 15.07 -2.96 -20.28
C ASP A 359 14.81 -2.47 -18.85
N LEU A 360 15.77 -1.80 -18.19
CA LEU A 360 15.61 -1.33 -16.81
C LEU A 360 14.53 -0.24 -16.67
N VAL A 361 14.49 0.75 -17.55
CA VAL A 361 13.51 1.84 -17.45
C VAL A 361 12.09 1.30 -17.63
N ASN A 362 11.88 0.40 -18.60
CA ASN A 362 10.58 -0.23 -18.82
C ASN A 362 10.19 -1.10 -17.63
N MET A 363 11.13 -1.91 -17.12
CA MET A 363 10.93 -2.72 -15.92
C MET A 363 10.52 -1.88 -14.70
N LEU A 364 11.18 -0.74 -14.46
CA LEU A 364 10.81 0.17 -13.37
C LEU A 364 9.40 0.73 -13.55
N ARG A 365 9.03 1.13 -14.78
CA ARG A 365 7.70 1.65 -15.09
C ARG A 365 6.61 0.61 -14.90
N GLU A 366 6.85 -0.62 -15.34
CA GLU A 366 5.95 -1.75 -15.13
C GLU A 366 5.78 -2.07 -13.64
N CYS A 367 6.87 -2.11 -12.87
CA CYS A 367 6.80 -2.32 -11.42
C CYS A 367 5.98 -1.22 -10.72
N ILE A 368 6.20 0.05 -11.08
CA ILE A 368 5.43 1.19 -10.54
C ILE A 368 3.94 1.06 -10.91
N ALA A 369 3.63 0.74 -12.17
CA ALA A 369 2.25 0.57 -12.63
C ALA A 369 1.57 -0.60 -11.92
N ARG A 370 2.25 -1.74 -11.80
CA ARG A 370 1.75 -2.94 -11.13
C ARG A 370 1.43 -2.69 -9.66
N ILE A 371 2.32 -2.02 -8.92
CA ILE A 371 2.05 -1.66 -7.52
C ILE A 371 0.86 -0.69 -7.41
N ASN A 372 0.72 0.28 -8.33
CA ASN A 372 -0.47 1.14 -8.34
C ASN A 372 -1.77 0.35 -8.55
N VAL A 373 -1.74 -0.64 -9.43
CA VAL A 373 -2.88 -1.54 -9.68
C VAL A 373 -3.13 -2.44 -8.46
N ALA A 374 -2.10 -2.96 -7.80
CA ALA A 374 -2.24 -3.74 -6.56
C ALA A 374 -2.85 -2.90 -5.42
N LEU A 375 -2.42 -1.65 -5.28
CA LEU A 375 -3.00 -0.70 -4.32
C LEU A 375 -4.50 -0.50 -4.56
N GLU A 376 -4.92 -0.41 -5.83
CA GLU A 376 -6.31 -0.21 -6.22
C GLU A 376 -7.17 -1.47 -6.09
N GLU A 377 -6.71 -2.60 -6.65
CA GLU A 377 -7.50 -3.81 -6.81
C GLU A 377 -7.42 -4.75 -5.61
N LYS A 378 -6.31 -4.73 -4.86
CA LYS A 378 -6.06 -5.69 -3.78
C LYS A 378 -6.09 -5.07 -2.39
N LEU A 379 -5.50 -3.88 -2.22
CA LEU A 379 -5.21 -3.36 -0.88
C LEU A 379 -6.20 -2.30 -0.36
N TRP A 380 -6.98 -1.66 -1.23
CA TRP A 380 -7.90 -0.59 -0.83
C TRP A 380 -9.23 -1.13 -0.28
N LEU A 381 -9.59 -0.75 0.95
CA LEU A 381 -10.79 -1.20 1.67
C LEU A 381 -11.94 -0.18 1.74
N ASP A 382 -11.95 0.80 0.82
CA ASP A 382 -12.83 1.99 0.78
C ASP A 382 -12.32 3.23 1.53
N ASP A 383 -11.81 3.14 2.76
CA ASP A 383 -11.37 4.33 3.53
C ASP A 383 -9.93 4.28 4.04
N HIS A 384 -9.27 3.13 3.92
CA HIS A 384 -7.87 2.93 4.26
C HIS A 384 -7.28 1.79 3.42
N PHE A 385 -5.96 1.71 3.41
CA PHE A 385 -5.26 0.54 2.87
C PHE A 385 -5.17 -0.53 3.96
N MET A 386 -5.47 -1.78 3.59
CA MET A 386 -5.16 -2.92 4.45
C MET A 386 -3.65 -3.02 4.70
N VAL A 387 -3.25 -3.58 5.84
CA VAL A 387 -1.85 -3.83 6.19
C VAL A 387 -1.17 -4.72 5.15
N CYS A 388 -1.83 -5.81 4.75
CA CYS A 388 -1.29 -6.75 3.76
C CYS A 388 -2.36 -7.64 3.11
N ALA A 389 -2.03 -8.19 1.93
CA ALA A 389 -2.88 -9.13 1.21
C ALA A 389 -2.61 -10.62 1.54
N ASP A 390 -1.66 -10.93 2.44
CA ASP A 390 -1.24 -12.30 2.76
C ASP A 390 -2.36 -13.13 3.43
N PRO A 391 -2.98 -14.11 2.76
CA PRO A 391 -4.11 -14.86 3.30
C PRO A 391 -3.75 -15.74 4.51
N SER A 392 -2.46 -15.93 4.82
CA SER A 392 -2.03 -16.68 6.01
C SER A 392 -2.21 -15.89 7.31
N MET A 393 -2.38 -14.56 7.22
CA MET A 393 -2.63 -13.69 8.37
C MET A 393 -4.12 -13.60 8.71
N PRO A 394 -4.50 -13.40 10.00
CA PRO A 394 -5.89 -13.22 10.39
C PRO A 394 -6.54 -12.05 9.65
N GLN A 395 -7.72 -12.25 9.05
CA GLN A 395 -8.42 -11.21 8.29
C GLN A 395 -8.54 -9.86 9.04
N PRO A 396 -8.93 -9.81 10.34
CA PRO A 396 -8.99 -8.53 11.05
C PRO A 396 -7.65 -7.79 11.09
N ASP A 397 -6.53 -8.52 11.24
CA ASP A 397 -5.18 -7.93 11.32
C ASP A 397 -4.71 -7.42 9.94
N ARG A 398 -5.09 -8.13 8.88
CA ARG A 398 -4.85 -7.70 7.49
C ARG A 398 -5.58 -6.42 7.19
N GLU A 399 -6.86 -6.34 7.56
CA GLU A 399 -7.76 -5.21 7.31
C GLU A 399 -7.68 -4.12 8.39
N ALA A 400 -6.59 -4.08 9.17
CA ALA A 400 -6.41 -3.11 10.23
C ALA A 400 -5.98 -1.73 9.67
N TYR A 401 -6.39 -0.66 10.35
CA TYR A 401 -5.87 0.67 10.13
C TYR A 401 -4.42 0.73 10.59
N SER A 402 -3.53 1.24 9.74
CA SER A 402 -2.09 1.32 9.99
C SER A 402 -1.55 2.69 9.58
N ILE A 403 -0.64 3.27 10.38
CA ILE A 403 -0.06 4.59 10.07
C ILE A 403 1.05 4.54 9.01
N TYR A 404 1.30 3.38 8.40
CA TYR A 404 2.50 3.11 7.61
C TYR A 404 2.30 3.09 6.09
N ALA A 405 1.07 3.05 5.58
CA ALA A 405 0.82 2.86 4.14
C ALA A 405 1.56 3.88 3.25
N SER A 406 1.63 5.15 3.66
CA SER A 406 2.29 6.22 2.89
C SER A 406 3.77 6.46 3.27
N ASN A 407 4.34 5.67 4.19
CA ASN A 407 5.62 5.97 4.85
C ASN A 407 6.79 6.19 3.86
N GLY A 408 6.90 5.33 2.84
CA GLY A 408 7.99 5.37 1.85
C GLY A 408 8.00 6.62 0.95
N LEU A 409 6.95 7.44 0.93
CA LEU A 409 6.81 8.54 -0.02
C LEU A 409 7.51 9.84 0.41
N LEU A 410 7.89 9.97 1.69
CA LEU A 410 8.26 11.28 2.25
C LEU A 410 9.46 11.92 1.54
N TYR A 411 10.51 11.15 1.25
CA TYR A 411 11.69 11.66 0.56
C TYR A 411 11.41 12.08 -0.89
N LEU A 412 10.57 11.35 -1.61
CA LEU A 412 10.13 11.74 -2.96
C LEU A 412 9.32 13.03 -2.91
N LEU A 413 8.31 13.09 -2.04
CA LEU A 413 7.44 14.25 -1.92
C LEU A 413 8.18 15.51 -1.44
N ALA A 414 9.26 15.35 -0.68
CA ALA A 414 10.14 16.44 -0.27
C ALA A 414 11.17 16.86 -1.32
N SER A 415 11.32 16.10 -2.41
CA SER A 415 12.30 16.37 -3.46
C SER A 415 11.65 16.76 -4.80
N GLN A 416 10.45 16.25 -5.10
CA GLN A 416 9.73 16.49 -6.35
C GLN A 416 8.20 16.30 -6.21
N LEU A 417 7.46 16.57 -7.28
CA LEU A 417 5.99 16.44 -7.30
C LEU A 417 5.51 15.03 -7.61
N ASP A 418 6.15 14.37 -8.58
CA ASP A 418 5.76 13.04 -9.03
C ASP A 418 6.38 11.96 -8.12
N CYS A 419 5.56 11.34 -7.30
CA CYS A 419 5.96 10.24 -6.42
C CYS A 419 5.64 8.85 -6.99
N GLY A 420 5.26 8.76 -8.27
CA GLY A 420 4.95 7.50 -8.95
C GLY A 420 3.54 6.95 -8.67
N LEU A 421 2.69 7.69 -7.96
CA LEU A 421 1.30 7.30 -7.70
C LEU A 421 0.34 7.88 -8.73
N THR A 422 -0.72 7.13 -9.03
CA THR A 422 -1.85 7.63 -9.83
C THR A 422 -2.62 8.72 -9.10
N SER A 423 -3.42 9.50 -9.82
CA SER A 423 -4.35 10.48 -9.20
C SER A 423 -5.23 9.85 -8.13
N ALA A 424 -5.81 8.68 -8.44
CA ALA A 424 -6.67 7.95 -7.52
C ALA A 424 -5.93 7.51 -6.26
N ASN A 425 -4.72 6.94 -6.40
CA ASN A 425 -3.94 6.48 -5.26
C ASN A 425 -3.39 7.65 -4.42
N LEU A 426 -3.08 8.80 -5.02
CA LEU A 426 -2.75 10.01 -4.26
C LEU A 426 -3.91 10.44 -3.35
N GLU A 427 -5.15 10.38 -3.84
CA GLU A 427 -6.33 10.70 -3.02
C GLU A 427 -6.59 9.64 -1.95
N ARG A 428 -6.46 8.36 -2.28
CA ARG A 428 -6.55 7.25 -1.31
C ARG A 428 -5.52 7.39 -0.20
N MET A 429 -4.28 7.77 -0.50
CA MET A 429 -3.23 8.03 0.51
C MET A 429 -3.59 9.18 1.45
N ARG A 430 -4.25 10.24 0.96
CA ARG A 430 -4.77 11.32 1.83
C ARG A 430 -5.86 10.82 2.74
N LYS A 431 -6.82 10.05 2.20
CA LYS A 431 -7.95 9.50 2.96
C LYS A 431 -7.47 8.52 4.03
N ASP A 432 -6.60 7.57 3.65
CA ASP A 432 -5.96 6.60 4.55
C ASP A 432 -5.20 7.30 5.68
N LEU A 433 -4.36 8.29 5.38
CA LEU A 433 -3.56 8.96 6.41
C LEU A 433 -4.45 9.60 7.48
N VAL A 434 -5.58 10.19 7.09
CA VAL A 434 -6.54 10.81 8.02
C VAL A 434 -7.33 9.75 8.79
N SER A 435 -7.86 8.74 8.11
CA SER A 435 -8.67 7.68 8.73
C SER A 435 -7.82 6.85 9.71
N SER A 436 -6.64 6.41 9.28
CA SER A 436 -5.69 5.67 10.11
C SER A 436 -5.21 6.50 11.29
N TYR A 437 -4.92 7.81 11.12
CA TYR A 437 -4.60 8.68 12.26
C TYR A 437 -5.72 8.72 13.30
N LEU A 438 -6.97 8.95 12.88
CA LEU A 438 -8.10 9.05 13.80
C LEU A 438 -8.36 7.73 14.54
N THR A 439 -8.25 6.59 13.86
CA THR A 439 -8.56 5.27 14.43
C THR A 439 -7.45 4.75 15.36
N THR A 440 -6.19 5.03 15.02
CA THR A 440 -5.02 4.53 15.79
C THR A 440 -4.63 5.45 16.96
N ARG A 441 -5.24 6.64 17.07
CA ARG A 441 -4.85 7.65 18.07
C ARG A 441 -4.99 7.16 19.51
N ARG A 442 -3.99 7.46 20.33
CA ARG A 442 -3.94 7.32 21.80
C ARG A 442 -3.50 8.66 22.43
N ARG A 443 -3.22 8.65 23.73
CA ARG A 443 -2.91 9.85 24.52
C ARG A 443 -1.73 10.65 23.97
N TYR A 444 -0.63 9.99 23.65
CA TYR A 444 0.61 10.64 23.25
C TYR A 444 0.87 10.56 21.74
N GLY A 445 -0.01 9.94 20.96
CA GLY A 445 0.15 9.71 19.53
C GLY A 445 -0.54 8.42 19.09
N SER A 446 -0.32 8.00 17.85
CA SER A 446 -0.89 6.78 17.28
C SER A 446 -0.02 5.56 17.51
N VAL A 447 -0.67 4.43 17.77
CA VAL A 447 -0.05 3.10 17.77
C VAL A 447 0.15 2.57 16.34
N HIS A 448 0.92 1.49 16.19
CA HIS A 448 1.23 0.90 14.87
C HIS A 448 -0.02 0.54 14.06
N SER A 449 -0.99 -0.14 14.70
CA SER A 449 -2.30 -0.42 14.11
C SER A 449 -3.43 -0.36 15.13
N ASN A 450 -4.68 -0.33 14.68
CA ASN A 450 -5.82 -0.28 15.60
C ASN A 450 -6.04 -1.60 16.38
N LEU A 451 -5.53 -2.73 15.87
CA LEU A 451 -5.59 -4.04 16.53
C LEU A 451 -4.35 -4.32 17.38
N SER A 452 -3.14 -4.03 16.87
CA SER A 452 -1.91 -4.03 17.66
C SER A 452 -1.77 -2.71 18.41
N ASN A 453 -2.54 -2.59 19.50
CA ASN A 453 -2.80 -1.32 20.17
C ASN A 453 -1.83 -0.96 21.31
N GLU A 454 -0.73 -1.69 21.43
CA GLU A 454 0.13 -1.62 22.60
C GLU A 454 1.23 -0.58 22.43
N ASN A 455 1.87 -0.47 21.26
CA ASN A 455 3.09 0.30 21.08
C ASN A 455 2.91 1.48 20.12
N GLN A 456 3.46 2.62 20.50
CA GLN A 456 3.61 3.82 19.68
C GLN A 456 5.08 4.16 19.55
N TRP A 457 5.51 4.56 18.34
CA TRP A 457 6.80 5.22 18.11
C TRP A 457 6.63 6.70 17.79
N VAL A 458 7.31 7.59 18.53
CA VAL A 458 7.22 9.05 18.35
C VAL A 458 7.80 9.46 16.99
N SER A 459 8.94 8.89 16.60
CA SER A 459 9.62 9.10 15.31
C SER A 459 8.69 8.82 14.13
N GLN A 460 8.01 7.67 14.12
CA GLN A 460 7.08 7.29 13.05
C GLN A 460 5.81 8.14 13.05
N ASN A 461 5.37 8.62 14.22
CA ASN A 461 4.29 9.60 14.31
C ASN A 461 4.70 10.97 13.72
N LEU A 462 5.92 11.43 13.99
CA LEU A 462 6.48 12.66 13.39
C LEU A 462 6.63 12.51 11.87
N TRP A 463 7.05 11.33 11.40
CA TRP A 463 7.14 11.00 9.97
C TRP A 463 5.79 11.08 9.26
N ARG A 464 4.76 10.43 9.82
CA ARG A 464 3.36 10.55 9.34
C ARG A 464 2.90 12.00 9.35
N ASP A 465 3.24 12.75 10.39
CA ASP A 465 2.82 14.15 10.50
C ASP A 465 3.42 15.02 9.38
N ALA A 466 4.69 14.79 8.99
CA ALA A 466 5.30 15.41 7.83
C ALA A 466 4.65 14.97 6.51
N LEU A 467 4.36 13.67 6.35
CA LEU A 467 3.63 13.15 5.19
C LEU A 467 2.26 13.80 4.99
N GLY A 468 1.50 14.01 6.07
CA GLY A 468 0.19 14.65 5.98
C GLY A 468 0.27 16.09 5.47
N TYR A 469 1.37 16.80 5.76
CA TYR A 469 1.66 18.09 5.12
C TYR A 469 1.92 17.93 3.63
N TYR A 470 2.87 17.07 3.24
CA TYR A 470 3.29 16.93 1.84
C TYR A 470 2.22 16.36 0.91
N LEU A 471 1.40 15.41 1.38
CA LEU A 471 0.24 14.90 0.66
C LEU A 471 -0.88 15.93 0.57
N GLY A 472 -0.88 16.90 1.49
CA GLY A 472 -1.88 17.94 1.59
C GLY A 472 -3.22 17.47 2.14
N ALA A 473 -3.16 16.62 3.16
CA ALA A 473 -4.34 16.17 3.89
C ALA A 473 -5.15 17.36 4.42
N GLN A 474 -6.46 17.33 4.19
CA GLN A 474 -7.34 18.46 4.51
C GLN A 474 -7.36 18.73 6.02
N GLY A 475 -7.15 19.99 6.42
CA GLY A 475 -7.18 20.39 7.83
C GLY A 475 -6.02 19.88 8.69
N TRP A 476 -5.02 19.21 8.10
CA TRP A 476 -3.95 18.54 8.83
C TRP A 476 -3.16 19.46 9.76
N ALA A 477 -2.92 20.71 9.32
CA ALA A 477 -2.16 21.71 10.06
C ALA A 477 -2.80 22.11 11.41
N ALA A 478 -4.13 22.10 11.50
CA ALA A 478 -4.85 22.54 12.69
C ALA A 478 -4.58 21.66 13.92
N GLY A 479 -4.19 20.40 13.73
CA GLY A 479 -3.86 19.46 14.81
C GLY A 479 -2.39 19.42 15.23
N GLN A 480 -1.49 20.18 14.58
CA GLN A 480 -0.04 20.04 14.81
C GLN A 480 0.37 20.42 16.24
N GLU A 481 -0.17 21.50 16.79
CA GLU A 481 0.13 21.93 18.17
C GLU A 481 -0.28 20.86 19.17
N GLU A 482 -1.44 20.23 18.98
CA GLU A 482 -1.92 19.14 19.83
C GLU A 482 -1.01 17.91 19.73
N ARG A 483 -0.65 17.48 18.51
CA ARG A 483 0.22 16.33 18.28
C ARG A 483 1.61 16.53 18.88
N THR A 484 2.26 17.66 18.58
CA THR A 484 3.59 17.97 19.12
C THR A 484 3.59 18.14 20.64
N SER A 485 2.52 18.68 21.22
CA SER A 485 2.35 18.74 22.68
C SER A 485 2.22 17.35 23.29
N GLY A 486 1.50 16.43 22.65
CA GLY A 486 1.42 15.02 23.06
C GLY A 486 2.78 14.35 23.10
N TYR A 487 3.59 14.47 22.03
CA TYR A 487 4.94 13.90 22.01
C TYR A 487 5.83 14.53 23.08
N TRP A 488 5.77 15.85 23.27
CA TRP A 488 6.58 16.55 24.27
C TRP A 488 6.19 16.19 25.71
N ASP A 489 4.89 16.03 25.97
CA ASP A 489 4.39 15.59 27.27
C ASP A 489 4.90 14.20 27.64
N LEU A 490 5.03 13.31 26.65
CA LEU A 490 5.65 12.00 26.85
C LEU A 490 7.13 12.14 27.23
N GLN A 491 7.90 12.95 26.47
CA GLN A 491 9.33 13.18 26.78
C GLN A 491 9.52 13.78 28.17
N ARG A 492 8.72 14.79 28.53
CA ARG A 492 8.74 15.40 29.87
C ARG A 492 8.41 14.37 30.95
N TYR A 493 7.39 13.55 30.73
CA TYR A 493 7.03 12.50 31.67
C TYR A 493 8.20 11.55 31.91
N PHE A 494 8.82 11.01 30.86
CA PHE A 494 9.95 10.10 31.01
C PHE A 494 11.18 10.77 31.64
N ALA A 495 11.48 12.02 31.30
CA ALA A 495 12.55 12.78 31.96
C ALA A 495 12.31 12.94 33.48
N THR A 496 11.05 12.98 33.94
CA THR A 496 10.72 13.04 35.38
C THR A 496 10.65 11.68 36.09
N LYS A 497 10.77 10.56 35.36
CA LYS A 497 10.54 9.21 35.89
C LYS A 497 11.66 8.22 35.62
N LYS A 498 12.53 8.50 34.66
CA LYS A 498 13.56 7.60 34.14
C LYS A 498 14.88 8.35 33.97
N ASN A 499 15.76 7.81 33.13
CA ASN A 499 17.02 8.42 32.74
C ASN A 499 16.71 9.47 31.65
N GLY A 500 17.35 10.64 31.71
CA GLY A 500 17.06 11.74 30.80
C GLY A 500 17.63 11.50 29.39
N GLY A 501 16.77 11.41 28.36
CA GLY A 501 17.12 11.29 26.94
C GLY A 501 15.84 11.16 26.10
N PHE A 502 15.92 11.20 24.77
CA PHE A 502 14.76 11.01 23.90
C PHE A 502 14.28 9.55 23.96
N TRP A 503 12.99 9.37 24.21
CA TRP A 503 12.32 8.07 24.26
C TRP A 503 11.42 7.92 23.05
N ASP A 504 11.70 6.94 22.21
CA ASP A 504 10.90 6.76 21.00
C ASP A 504 9.60 5.99 21.27
N VAL A 505 9.60 5.08 22.23
CA VAL A 505 8.48 4.16 22.48
C VAL A 505 7.55 4.66 23.59
N CYS A 506 6.25 4.44 23.40
CA CYS A 506 5.27 4.42 24.48
C CYS A 506 4.48 3.11 24.40
N VAL A 507 4.43 2.37 25.52
CA VAL A 507 3.66 1.12 25.65
C VAL A 507 2.40 1.41 26.47
N TYR A 508 1.23 1.09 25.94
CA TYR A 508 -0.08 1.40 26.51
C TYR A 508 -0.71 0.24 27.32
N ALA A 509 -0.22 -0.99 27.18
CA ALA A 509 -0.73 -2.19 27.88
C ALA A 509 0.20 -2.62 29.04
N ASP A 510 -0.38 -2.83 30.23
CA ASP A 510 0.33 -3.12 31.49
C ASP A 510 -0.03 -4.54 32.04
N TYR A 511 -0.05 -5.57 31.19
CA TYR A 511 -0.49 -6.93 31.63
C TYR A 511 0.61 -7.78 32.29
N TYR A 512 1.88 -7.40 32.20
CA TYR A 512 2.99 -8.24 32.69
C TYR A 512 3.18 -8.20 34.22
N TYR A 513 2.65 -7.19 34.92
CA TYR A 513 2.81 -7.02 36.39
C TYR A 513 1.86 -7.87 37.24
N LEU A 514 0.85 -8.52 36.65
CA LEU A 514 -0.10 -9.34 37.39
C LEU A 514 0.52 -10.70 37.76
N GLY A 515 1.39 -10.69 38.78
CA GLY A 515 1.98 -11.90 39.37
C GLY A 515 3.33 -11.72 40.08
N THR A 516 3.96 -10.54 39.98
CA THR A 516 5.32 -10.31 40.49
C THR A 516 5.38 -9.73 41.91
N SER A 517 6.57 -9.69 42.50
CA SER A 517 6.85 -9.08 43.81
C SER A 517 6.52 -7.59 43.87
N GLU A 518 6.54 -6.87 42.74
CA GLU A 518 6.24 -5.44 42.68
C GLU A 518 4.74 -5.14 42.89
N ALA A 519 3.82 -6.02 42.51
CA ALA A 519 2.39 -5.83 42.76
C ALA A 519 2.05 -5.77 44.27
N ARG A 520 2.81 -6.52 45.09
CA ARG A 520 2.74 -6.42 46.57
C ARG A 520 3.34 -5.12 47.10
N ALA A 521 4.39 -4.59 46.47
CA ALA A 521 5.03 -3.35 46.88
C ALA A 521 4.11 -2.12 46.69
N LEU A 522 3.16 -2.20 45.74
CA LEU A 522 2.12 -1.19 45.53
C LEU A 522 0.87 -1.38 46.41
N GLY A 523 0.88 -2.36 47.33
CA GLY A 523 -0.17 -2.53 48.34
C GLY A 523 -1.42 -3.28 47.88
N PHE A 524 -1.41 -3.91 46.69
CA PHE A 524 -2.53 -4.75 46.27
C PHE A 524 -2.45 -6.12 46.97
N PRO A 525 -3.51 -6.53 47.69
CA PRO A 525 -3.47 -7.74 48.52
C PRO A 525 -3.44 -9.04 47.71
N ASP A 526 -3.96 -9.01 46.47
CA ASP A 526 -4.01 -10.16 45.57
C ASP A 526 -4.17 -9.73 44.09
N PRO A 527 -3.91 -10.65 43.13
CA PRO A 527 -4.09 -10.37 41.70
C PRO A 527 -5.52 -9.95 41.31
N GLY A 528 -6.54 -10.38 42.05
CA GLY A 528 -7.93 -10.00 41.83
C GLY A 528 -8.22 -8.55 42.24
N ALA A 529 -7.64 -8.06 43.32
CA ALA A 529 -7.73 -6.67 43.77
C ALA A 529 -6.99 -5.70 42.82
N ALA A 530 -5.84 -6.11 42.27
CA ALA A 530 -5.15 -5.37 41.21
C ALA A 530 -6.00 -5.33 39.92
N ARG A 531 -6.62 -6.46 39.54
CA ARG A 531 -7.51 -6.56 38.39
C ARG A 531 -8.80 -5.72 38.57
N LEU A 532 -9.33 -5.62 39.79
CA LEU A 532 -10.46 -4.76 40.18
C LEU A 532 -10.10 -3.27 40.21
N TYR A 533 -8.88 -2.92 40.64
CA TYR A 533 -8.36 -1.55 40.54
C TYR A 533 -8.23 -1.11 39.08
N LEU A 534 -7.68 -1.96 38.21
CA LEU A 534 -7.63 -1.74 36.75
C LEU A 534 -9.03 -1.62 36.11
N GLN A 535 -10.01 -2.41 36.57
CA GLN A 535 -11.40 -2.29 36.12
C GLN A 535 -12.10 -1.02 36.62
N ARG A 536 -11.71 -0.46 37.77
CA ARG A 536 -12.25 0.79 38.32
C ARG A 536 -11.57 2.03 37.72
N SER A 537 -10.27 2.00 37.45
CA SER A 537 -9.54 3.10 36.80
C SER A 537 -9.97 3.32 35.34
N ASN A 538 -10.50 2.28 34.68
CA ASN A 538 -11.25 2.39 33.41
C ASN A 538 -12.42 3.41 33.46
N ARG A 539 -12.95 3.74 34.64
CA ARG A 539 -14.02 4.76 34.80
C ARG A 539 -13.48 6.16 35.07
N GLU A 540 -12.24 6.31 35.55
CA GLU A 540 -11.67 7.62 35.91
C GLU A 540 -10.98 8.32 34.73
N ALA A 541 -10.69 7.60 33.64
CA ALA A 541 -10.12 8.14 32.40
C ALA A 541 -11.17 8.70 31.41
N MET A 542 -12.38 9.06 31.86
CA MET A 542 -13.44 9.67 31.03
C MET A 542 -13.73 8.91 29.71
N GLY A 543 -13.54 7.59 29.68
CA GLY A 543 -13.83 6.75 28.50
C GLY A 543 -12.70 6.64 27.46
N VAL A 544 -11.48 7.12 27.72
CA VAL A 544 -10.33 6.98 26.81
C VAL A 544 -9.41 5.85 27.28
N ARG A 545 -9.16 4.84 26.43
CA ARG A 545 -8.18 3.76 26.70
C ARG A 545 -6.74 4.30 26.57
N GLY A 546 -5.91 4.20 27.61
CA GLY A 546 -4.46 4.45 27.50
C GLY A 546 -3.68 4.60 28.82
N ALA A 547 -2.61 3.80 28.96
CA ALA A 547 -1.50 3.81 29.94
C ALA A 547 -1.90 3.85 31.43
N PHE A 548 -2.03 2.66 32.03
CA PHE A 548 -2.46 2.46 33.41
C PHE A 548 -1.40 2.85 34.45
N THR A 549 -0.10 2.59 34.22
CA THR A 549 1.02 3.07 35.04
C THR A 549 2.36 3.04 34.29
N LEU A 550 2.82 4.15 33.70
CA LEU A 550 4.13 4.23 33.00
C LEU A 550 5.38 4.06 33.94
N ASP A 551 5.20 3.78 35.23
CA ASP A 551 6.30 3.51 36.17
C ASP A 551 6.99 2.16 35.91
N SER A 552 6.31 1.27 35.17
CA SER A 552 6.68 -0.08 34.73
C SER A 552 7.78 -0.14 33.63
N ALA A 553 8.60 0.91 33.48
CA ALA A 553 9.50 1.07 32.32
C ALA A 553 10.78 0.19 32.28
N PHE A 554 10.72 -1.07 32.73
CA PHE A 554 11.70 -2.08 32.33
C PHE A 554 11.42 -2.65 30.92
N LEU A 555 10.25 -2.36 30.34
CA LEU A 555 9.82 -2.81 29.00
C LEU A 555 9.91 -1.73 27.91
N GLN A 556 10.36 -0.51 28.23
CA GLN A 556 10.62 0.53 27.23
C GLN A 556 12.03 0.30 26.68
N SER A 557 12.13 -0.18 25.43
CA SER A 557 13.41 -0.62 24.83
C SER A 557 14.22 0.48 24.16
N LEU A 558 13.62 1.62 23.80
CA LEU A 558 14.28 2.65 22.96
C LEU A 558 14.43 3.99 23.71
N GLY A 559 15.28 4.01 24.74
CA GLY A 559 15.69 5.21 25.46
C GLY A 559 17.06 5.72 24.98
N TYR A 560 17.28 7.04 24.99
CA TYR A 560 18.46 7.67 24.36
C TYR A 560 18.55 7.37 22.85
N TYR A 561 17.41 7.30 22.19
CA TYR A 561 17.34 6.89 20.79
C TYR A 561 17.56 8.09 19.85
N PRO A 562 18.31 7.96 18.75
CA PRO A 562 18.59 9.08 17.85
C PRO A 562 17.38 9.46 16.97
N ARG A 563 16.48 8.51 16.63
CA ARG A 563 15.32 8.70 15.71
C ARG A 563 14.40 9.87 16.02
N GLY A 564 14.49 10.47 17.20
CA GLY A 564 13.79 11.72 17.51
C GLY A 564 14.11 12.85 16.52
N THR A 565 15.24 12.78 15.82
CA THR A 565 15.57 13.76 14.77
C THR A 565 14.65 13.70 13.55
N ALA A 566 13.79 12.69 13.43
CA ALA A 566 12.64 12.70 12.52
C ALA A 566 11.78 13.98 12.65
N ALA A 567 11.78 14.64 13.82
CA ALA A 567 11.11 15.92 14.04
C ALA A 567 11.56 17.02 13.06
N PHE A 568 12.81 16.98 12.58
CA PHE A 568 13.33 17.98 11.63
C PHE A 568 12.63 17.92 10.26
N SER A 569 12.01 16.79 9.91
CA SER A 569 11.17 16.67 8.70
C SER A 569 9.97 17.62 8.70
N LEU A 570 9.48 18.03 9.88
CA LEU A 570 8.36 18.96 10.00
C LEU A 570 8.71 20.36 9.51
N LEU A 571 9.97 20.79 9.60
CA LEU A 571 10.38 22.15 9.27
C LEU A 571 10.11 22.51 7.80
N PRO A 572 10.66 21.79 6.80
CA PRO A 572 10.33 22.05 5.40
C PRO A 572 8.87 21.70 5.05
N ALA A 573 8.25 20.77 5.78
CA ALA A 573 6.86 20.37 5.55
C ALA A 573 5.85 21.50 5.78
N LEU A 574 6.13 22.45 6.70
CA LEU A 574 5.27 23.62 6.97
C LEU A 574 4.96 24.45 5.72
N GLY A 575 5.94 24.56 4.81
CA GLY A 575 5.81 25.24 3.51
C GLY A 575 5.71 24.28 2.33
N ARG A 576 5.62 22.95 2.59
CA ARG A 576 5.75 21.86 1.61
C ARG A 576 6.92 22.10 0.66
N LEU A 577 8.06 22.45 1.24
CA LEU A 577 9.25 22.82 0.48
C LEU A 577 9.80 21.58 -0.23
N ARG A 578 10.06 21.71 -1.54
CA ARG A 578 10.67 20.64 -2.34
C ARG A 578 11.95 21.13 -2.98
N LEU A 579 13.07 20.60 -2.51
CA LEU A 579 14.39 21.03 -2.95
C LEU A 579 14.94 20.06 -4.00
N ASP A 580 15.15 20.58 -5.21
CA ASP A 580 15.75 19.89 -6.33
C ASP A 580 16.93 20.71 -6.87
N ARG A 581 18.09 20.56 -6.22
CA ARG A 581 19.30 21.26 -6.64
C ARG A 581 19.80 20.87 -8.02
N PRO A 582 19.78 19.59 -8.44
CA PRO A 582 20.13 19.22 -9.81
C PRO A 582 19.36 20.02 -10.88
N SER A 583 18.07 20.27 -10.66
CA SER A 583 17.24 21.09 -11.56
C SER A 583 17.28 22.61 -11.28
N GLY A 584 18.06 23.05 -10.28
CA GLY A 584 18.09 24.45 -9.85
C GLY A 584 16.75 24.98 -9.33
N LEU A 585 15.97 24.12 -8.68
CA LEU A 585 14.57 24.36 -8.31
C LEU A 585 14.32 24.23 -6.80
N LEU A 586 13.54 25.16 -6.27
CA LEU A 586 12.85 25.05 -4.98
C LEU A 586 11.37 25.31 -5.20
N LEU A 587 10.53 24.31 -4.94
CA LEU A 587 9.07 24.48 -4.94
C LEU A 587 8.57 24.79 -3.54
N HIS A 588 7.51 25.59 -3.47
CA HIS A 588 6.77 25.84 -2.24
C HIS A 588 5.27 25.89 -2.51
N GLU A 589 4.47 25.58 -1.51
CA GLU A 589 3.03 25.80 -1.52
C GLU A 589 2.66 26.87 -0.50
N ALA A 590 1.35 27.06 -0.25
CA ALA A 590 0.91 27.92 0.82
C ALA A 590 1.27 27.30 2.18
N ALA A 591 1.92 28.07 3.05
CA ALA A 591 2.31 27.59 4.38
C ALA A 591 1.11 27.53 5.33
N GLN A 592 1.01 26.44 6.09
CA GLN A 592 -0.03 26.25 7.09
C GLN A 592 0.59 25.70 8.39
N PRO A 593 0.65 26.48 9.49
CA PRO A 593 0.25 27.89 9.59
C PRO A 593 1.16 28.84 8.78
N PRO A 594 0.65 30.01 8.39
CA PRO A 594 1.50 31.00 7.75
C PRO A 594 2.54 31.59 8.69
N GLY A 595 3.76 31.83 8.18
CA GLY A 595 4.82 32.51 8.91
C GLY A 595 6.19 32.30 8.26
N ARG A 596 7.23 32.01 9.04
CA ARG A 596 8.61 31.86 8.59
C ARG A 596 9.02 30.39 8.57
N VAL A 597 9.53 29.95 7.42
CA VAL A 597 10.04 28.59 7.21
C VAL A 597 11.51 28.68 6.76
N PRO A 598 12.47 28.17 7.55
CA PRO A 598 13.88 28.18 7.17
C PRO A 598 14.18 27.07 6.15
N VAL A 599 15.06 27.34 5.19
CA VAL A 599 15.57 26.31 4.25
C VAL A 599 16.98 25.92 4.67
N LEU A 600 17.06 25.19 5.78
CA LEU A 600 18.33 24.87 6.46
C LEU A 600 19.34 24.15 5.55
N ALA A 601 18.86 23.27 4.67
CA ALA A 601 19.68 22.58 3.67
C ALA A 601 20.47 23.53 2.75
N CYS A 602 20.01 24.78 2.60
CA CYS A 602 20.65 25.83 1.80
C CYS A 602 21.41 26.86 2.64
N ALA A 603 21.59 26.65 3.93
CA ALA A 603 22.33 27.58 4.78
C ALA A 603 23.84 27.59 4.45
N ASP A 604 24.44 28.77 4.48
CA ASP A 604 25.90 28.95 4.55
C ASP A 604 26.30 29.15 6.01
N TRP A 605 26.56 28.04 6.71
CA TRP A 605 26.97 28.07 8.11
C TRP A 605 28.32 28.79 8.35
N GLY A 606 29.11 28.99 7.30
CA GLY A 606 30.42 29.63 7.33
C GLY A 606 30.39 31.16 7.19
N ALA A 607 29.25 31.75 6.80
CA ALA A 607 29.19 33.20 6.56
C ALA A 607 29.55 33.99 7.83
N ALA A 608 30.36 35.04 7.66
CA ALA A 608 30.86 35.85 8.78
C ALA A 608 29.74 36.60 9.52
N ASP A 609 28.73 37.08 8.78
CA ASP A 609 27.52 37.70 9.33
C ASP A 609 26.44 36.63 9.58
N PRO A 610 26.07 36.36 10.85
CA PRO A 610 25.05 35.37 11.19
C PRO A 610 23.69 35.61 10.55
N SER A 611 23.30 36.87 10.31
CA SER A 611 22.00 37.20 9.72
C SER A 611 21.90 36.80 8.25
N SER A 612 23.04 36.60 7.59
CA SER A 612 23.16 36.21 6.19
C SER A 612 23.25 34.68 5.97
N ARG A 613 23.29 33.87 7.06
CA ARG A 613 23.58 32.42 6.98
C ARG A 613 22.43 31.56 6.50
N VAL A 614 21.20 31.83 6.94
CA VAL A 614 20.06 30.92 6.73
C VAL A 614 19.03 31.60 5.82
N PRO A 615 18.67 31.01 4.68
CA PRO A 615 17.56 31.49 3.89
C PRO A 615 16.22 31.16 4.54
N VAL A 616 15.29 32.12 4.51
CA VAL A 616 13.97 32.01 5.15
C VAL A 616 12.89 32.47 4.18
N LEU A 617 11.88 31.62 3.97
CA LEU A 617 10.66 31.99 3.26
C LEU A 617 9.67 32.56 4.28
N VAL A 618 9.14 33.74 4.01
CA VAL A 618 8.18 34.44 4.87
C VAL A 618 6.83 34.49 4.16
N PHE A 619 5.84 33.85 4.76
CA PHE A 619 4.47 33.75 4.28
C PHE A 619 3.55 34.73 5.04
N ASP A 620 2.64 35.38 4.33
CA ASP A 620 1.67 36.34 4.89
C ASP A 620 0.50 35.66 5.61
N GLY A 621 -0.45 36.42 6.16
CA GLY A 621 -1.60 35.84 6.88
C GLY A 621 -2.52 34.92 6.05
N ARG A 622 -2.35 34.83 4.72
CA ARG A 622 -3.06 33.90 3.84
C ARG A 622 -2.26 32.63 3.54
N GLY A 623 -1.04 32.51 4.04
CA GLY A 623 -0.12 31.43 3.68
C GLY A 623 0.65 31.71 2.40
N GLU A 624 0.56 32.91 1.82
CA GLU A 624 1.16 33.24 0.53
C GLU A 624 2.59 33.78 0.72
N LEU A 625 3.53 33.39 -0.14
CA LEU A 625 4.92 33.84 -0.02
C LEU A 625 5.02 35.36 -0.25
N ALA A 626 5.49 36.08 0.77
CA ALA A 626 5.56 37.55 0.78
C ALA A 626 6.98 38.10 0.74
N GLU A 627 7.94 37.42 1.38
CA GLU A 627 9.35 37.84 1.44
C GLU A 627 10.26 36.60 1.42
N VAL A 628 11.44 36.73 0.81
CA VAL A 628 12.50 35.71 0.86
C VAL A 628 13.78 36.35 1.37
N ARG A 629 14.24 35.93 2.56
CA ARG A 629 15.50 36.38 3.16
C ARG A 629 16.64 35.51 2.67
N ASN A 630 17.80 36.14 2.47
CA ASN A 630 19.02 35.49 1.96
C ASN A 630 18.78 34.69 0.66
N ARG A 631 18.00 35.25 -0.27
CA ARG A 631 17.59 34.63 -1.54
C ARG A 631 18.74 34.07 -2.38
N GLY A 632 19.93 34.66 -2.28
CA GLY A 632 21.13 34.22 -3.01
C GLY A 632 21.64 32.83 -2.62
N LEU A 633 21.21 32.29 -1.48
CA LEU A 633 21.53 30.93 -1.04
C LEU A 633 20.58 29.86 -1.61
N LEU A 634 19.44 30.27 -2.13
CA LEU A 634 18.42 29.36 -2.67
C LEU A 634 18.67 29.06 -4.16
N PRO A 635 18.15 27.93 -4.67
CA PRO A 635 18.20 27.63 -6.10
C PRO A 635 17.67 28.78 -6.97
N PRO A 636 18.16 28.93 -8.22
CA PRO A 636 17.80 30.05 -9.09
C PRO A 636 16.28 30.12 -9.36
N THR A 637 15.61 28.98 -9.43
CA THR A 637 14.15 28.93 -9.62
C THR A 637 13.44 28.69 -8.29
N LEU A 638 12.57 29.63 -7.90
CA LEU A 638 11.63 29.50 -6.78
C LEU A 638 10.22 29.64 -7.33
N ALA A 639 9.40 28.60 -7.22
CA ALA A 639 8.10 28.55 -7.87
C ALA A 639 7.04 27.81 -7.06
N ARG A 640 5.77 28.02 -7.44
CA ARG A 640 4.65 27.20 -7.00
C ARG A 640 4.42 26.04 -7.97
N PRO A 641 4.03 24.86 -7.46
CA PRO A 641 3.67 23.76 -8.34
C PRO A 641 2.32 24.01 -9.03
N ALA A 642 2.14 23.39 -10.19
CA ALA A 642 0.84 23.24 -10.84
C ALA A 642 0.47 21.76 -10.95
N VAL A 643 -0.82 21.46 -11.06
CA VAL A 643 -1.33 20.10 -11.29
C VAL A 643 -2.15 20.11 -12.57
N GLU A 644 -1.75 19.32 -13.55
CA GLU A 644 -2.37 19.22 -14.87
C GLU A 644 -2.64 17.73 -15.17
N PRO A 645 -3.75 17.16 -14.68
CA PRO A 645 -4.10 15.77 -14.92
C PRO A 645 -4.67 15.56 -16.33
N LEU A 646 -4.85 14.30 -16.75
CA LEU A 646 -5.52 13.99 -18.00
C LEU A 646 -6.99 14.45 -17.94
N ALA A 647 -7.39 15.32 -18.86
CA ALA A 647 -8.72 15.92 -18.84
C ALA A 647 -9.71 15.15 -19.74
N GLY A 648 -10.94 14.96 -19.26
CA GLY A 648 -12.01 14.37 -20.07
C GLY A 648 -11.82 12.88 -20.38
N LEU A 649 -11.15 12.16 -19.48
CA LEU A 649 -10.93 10.72 -19.57
C LEU A 649 -12.25 9.94 -19.69
N GLN A 650 -12.42 9.21 -20.78
CA GLN A 650 -13.63 8.44 -21.09
C GLN A 650 -13.28 7.14 -21.82
N VAL A 651 -14.06 6.09 -21.55
CA VAL A 651 -13.95 4.77 -22.19
C VAL A 651 -15.26 4.49 -22.94
N LYS A 652 -15.21 4.38 -24.27
CA LYS A 652 -16.41 4.19 -25.10
C LYS A 652 -16.15 3.30 -26.33
N PRO A 653 -16.98 2.27 -26.58
CA PRO A 653 -17.87 1.63 -25.61
C PRO A 653 -17.07 1.10 -24.41
N PHE A 654 -17.75 0.76 -23.30
CA PHE A 654 -17.05 0.20 -22.12
C PHE A 654 -16.35 -1.13 -22.45
N SER A 655 -16.91 -1.95 -23.33
CA SER A 655 -16.37 -3.24 -23.72
C SER A 655 -16.26 -3.47 -25.22
N CYS A 656 -15.32 -4.33 -25.58
CA CYS A 656 -15.14 -4.87 -26.93
C CYS A 656 -15.30 -6.39 -26.95
N SER A 657 -15.39 -6.96 -28.16
CA SER A 657 -15.28 -8.40 -28.40
C SER A 657 -14.17 -8.62 -29.43
N PRO A 658 -13.13 -9.40 -29.10
CA PRO A 658 -12.01 -9.68 -30.00
C PRO A 658 -12.37 -10.63 -31.17
N LEU A 659 -13.59 -11.18 -31.20
CA LEU A 659 -14.09 -12.03 -32.29
C LEU A 659 -14.24 -11.26 -33.61
N GLU A 660 -13.89 -11.89 -34.74
CA GLU A 660 -13.80 -11.23 -36.06
C GLU A 660 -15.14 -10.63 -36.54
N GLU A 661 -16.24 -11.32 -36.23
CA GLU A 661 -17.62 -11.01 -36.58
C GLU A 661 -18.27 -9.95 -35.67
N SER A 662 -17.61 -9.56 -34.57
CA SER A 662 -18.14 -8.55 -33.65
C SER A 662 -18.25 -7.17 -34.30
N THR A 663 -19.35 -6.46 -34.02
CA THR A 663 -19.49 -5.03 -34.36
C THR A 663 -18.83 -4.11 -33.32
N ARG A 664 -18.52 -4.63 -32.11
CA ARG A 664 -17.79 -3.94 -31.03
C ARG A 664 -16.32 -4.34 -31.06
N LYS A 665 -15.57 -3.91 -32.08
CA LYS A 665 -14.19 -4.38 -32.31
C LYS A 665 -13.14 -3.81 -31.36
N GLU A 666 -13.39 -2.63 -30.81
CA GLU A 666 -12.44 -1.93 -29.95
C GLU A 666 -13.15 -1.13 -28.87
N VAL A 667 -12.47 -0.96 -27.74
CA VAL A 667 -12.73 0.08 -26.75
C VAL A 667 -11.86 1.29 -27.10
N ARG A 668 -12.46 2.47 -27.16
CA ARG A 668 -11.72 3.73 -27.33
C ARG A 668 -11.60 4.44 -25.99
N VAL A 669 -10.37 4.62 -25.54
CA VAL A 669 -10.03 5.48 -24.41
C VAL A 669 -9.72 6.86 -24.99
N SER A 670 -10.43 7.89 -24.54
CA SER A 670 -10.24 9.27 -24.99
C SER A 670 -9.96 10.18 -23.81
N TYR A 671 -9.05 11.13 -23.99
CA TYR A 671 -8.66 12.13 -22.99
C TYR A 671 -7.95 13.29 -23.68
N ARG A 672 -7.57 14.33 -22.93
CA ARG A 672 -6.62 15.35 -23.36
C ARG A 672 -5.43 15.34 -22.41
N ALA A 673 -4.26 14.99 -22.93
CA ALA A 673 -3.02 15.02 -22.18
C ALA A 673 -2.25 16.34 -22.39
N PRO A 674 -1.56 16.85 -21.36
CA PRO A 674 -0.54 17.88 -21.55
C PRO A 674 0.52 17.47 -22.58
N ALA A 675 1.10 18.45 -23.27
CA ALA A 675 2.05 18.17 -24.35
C ALA A 675 3.32 17.51 -23.79
N GLY A 676 3.72 16.39 -24.40
CA GLY A 676 4.92 15.65 -24.02
C GLY A 676 4.82 14.92 -22.68
N SER A 677 3.62 14.78 -22.11
CA SER A 677 3.44 14.19 -20.79
C SER A 677 3.09 12.69 -20.79
N LEU A 678 2.90 12.06 -21.95
CA LEU A 678 2.46 10.66 -22.03
C LEU A 678 3.64 9.71 -22.24
N GLY A 679 3.57 8.58 -21.56
CA GLY A 679 4.34 7.38 -21.87
C GLY A 679 3.48 6.36 -22.62
N GLU A 680 3.61 5.09 -22.25
CA GLU A 680 2.76 4.01 -22.76
C GLU A 680 1.49 3.81 -21.91
N ALA A 681 0.53 3.07 -22.44
CA ALA A 681 -0.54 2.49 -21.65
C ALA A 681 -0.29 0.98 -21.48
N MET A 682 -0.70 0.44 -20.35
CA MET A 682 -0.54 -0.97 -20.00
C MET A 682 -1.89 -1.58 -19.65
N VAL A 683 -2.15 -2.79 -20.10
CA VAL A 683 -3.40 -3.52 -19.86
C VAL A 683 -3.16 -4.54 -18.76
N PHE A 684 -3.92 -4.47 -17.68
CA PHE A 684 -3.83 -5.40 -16.56
C PHE A 684 -5.12 -6.20 -16.34
N ARG A 685 -4.98 -7.47 -15.96
CA ARG A 685 -6.02 -8.37 -15.44
C ARG A 685 -5.71 -8.61 -13.96
N GLY A 686 -6.45 -7.99 -13.04
CA GLY A 686 -5.95 -7.87 -11.67
C GLY A 686 -4.59 -7.16 -11.69
N THR A 687 -3.54 -7.79 -11.18
CA THR A 687 -2.14 -7.30 -11.23
C THR A 687 -1.31 -7.89 -12.37
N GLU A 688 -1.85 -8.83 -13.14
CA GLU A 688 -1.14 -9.49 -14.24
C GLU A 688 -1.13 -8.59 -15.48
N LEU A 689 0.05 -8.33 -16.04
CA LEU A 689 0.24 -7.50 -17.23
C LEU A 689 -0.09 -8.31 -18.49
N MET A 690 -1.07 -7.83 -19.27
CA MET A 690 -1.58 -8.47 -20.49
C MET A 690 -0.94 -7.93 -21.76
N GLY A 691 -0.46 -6.69 -21.73
CA GLY A 691 0.23 -6.08 -22.86
C GLY A 691 0.33 -4.57 -22.79
N HIS A 692 1.06 -4.02 -23.75
CA HIS A 692 1.35 -2.59 -23.87
C HIS A 692 0.58 -1.98 -25.05
N ILE A 693 0.21 -0.71 -24.92
CA ILE A 693 -0.49 0.07 -25.93
C ILE A 693 0.20 1.42 -26.09
N GLU A 694 0.43 1.84 -27.32
CA GLU A 694 0.90 3.20 -27.60
C GLU A 694 -0.20 4.23 -27.25
N ALA A 695 0.09 5.14 -26.32
CA ALA A 695 -0.85 6.13 -25.85
C ALA A 695 -0.71 7.45 -26.64
N GLY A 696 -1.73 7.80 -27.44
CA GLY A 696 -1.78 9.06 -28.17
C GLY A 696 -2.28 10.23 -27.33
N GLY A 697 -1.93 11.47 -27.70
CA GLY A 697 -2.30 12.69 -26.97
C GLY A 697 -3.81 12.93 -26.76
N GLU A 698 -4.65 12.33 -27.62
CA GLU A 698 -6.12 12.40 -27.55
C GLU A 698 -6.78 11.08 -27.10
N GLY A 699 -5.98 10.03 -26.86
CA GLY A 699 -6.48 8.69 -26.55
C GLY A 699 -5.80 7.56 -27.33
N PHE A 700 -6.34 6.36 -27.14
CA PHE A 700 -5.93 5.13 -27.83
C PHE A 700 -7.12 4.17 -27.96
N ALA A 701 -6.95 3.12 -28.76
CA ALA A 701 -7.92 2.05 -28.91
C ALA A 701 -7.31 0.71 -28.46
N TRP A 702 -8.15 -0.17 -27.94
CA TRP A 702 -7.78 -1.52 -27.54
C TRP A 702 -8.83 -2.51 -28.02
N ASP A 703 -8.39 -3.58 -28.68
CA ASP A 703 -9.27 -4.55 -29.36
C ASP A 703 -9.56 -5.81 -28.53
N GLY A 704 -9.22 -5.80 -27.24
CA GLY A 704 -9.45 -6.93 -26.35
C GLY A 704 -8.48 -8.09 -26.58
N LYS A 705 -7.28 -7.80 -27.09
CA LYS A 705 -6.21 -8.79 -27.28
C LYS A 705 -4.98 -8.49 -26.42
N ASP A 706 -4.19 -9.52 -26.19
CA ASP A 706 -2.90 -9.43 -25.51
C ASP A 706 -1.79 -8.94 -26.46
N GLU A 707 -0.57 -8.78 -25.95
CA GLU A 707 0.58 -8.32 -26.73
C GLU A 707 0.93 -9.24 -27.91
N ALA A 708 0.60 -10.53 -27.82
CA ALA A 708 0.80 -11.50 -28.90
C ALA A 708 -0.35 -11.50 -29.93
N GLY A 709 -1.35 -10.63 -29.78
CA GLY A 709 -2.53 -10.55 -30.63
C GLY A 709 -3.52 -11.69 -30.41
N ARG A 710 -3.47 -12.37 -29.26
CA ARG A 710 -4.43 -13.42 -28.89
C ARG A 710 -5.65 -12.78 -28.21
N PRO A 711 -6.88 -13.21 -28.54
CA PRO A 711 -8.09 -12.79 -27.83
C PRO A 711 -7.97 -13.03 -26.33
N LEU A 712 -8.21 -11.97 -25.55
CA LEU A 712 -8.32 -12.08 -24.11
C LEU A 712 -9.71 -12.63 -23.73
N THR A 713 -9.77 -13.29 -22.58
CA THR A 713 -11.00 -13.85 -22.03
C THR A 713 -11.95 -12.77 -21.55
N ASP A 714 -13.24 -13.06 -21.49
CA ASP A 714 -14.24 -12.14 -20.95
C ASP A 714 -13.91 -11.70 -19.52
N GLY A 715 -14.10 -10.41 -19.24
CA GLY A 715 -13.83 -9.80 -17.93
C GLY A 715 -13.55 -8.30 -17.99
N ILE A 716 -13.28 -7.71 -16.82
CA ILE A 716 -12.84 -6.32 -16.68
C ILE A 716 -11.31 -6.25 -16.59
N TYR A 717 -10.74 -5.29 -17.30
CA TYR A 717 -9.31 -5.01 -17.37
C TYR A 717 -9.04 -3.58 -16.91
N THR A 718 -7.90 -3.37 -16.25
CA THR A 718 -7.39 -2.06 -15.84
C THR A 718 -6.42 -1.56 -16.90
N LEU A 719 -6.74 -0.44 -17.54
CA LEU A 719 -5.83 0.25 -18.45
C LEU A 719 -5.10 1.34 -17.65
N TYR A 720 -3.83 1.10 -17.35
CA TYR A 720 -2.93 2.06 -16.72
C TYR A 720 -2.36 2.98 -17.79
N ILE A 721 -2.58 4.28 -17.67
CA ILE A 721 -2.13 5.31 -18.61
C ILE A 721 -0.95 6.02 -17.97
N GLN A 722 0.26 5.73 -18.45
CA GLN A 722 1.45 6.39 -17.94
C GLN A 722 1.47 7.85 -18.36
N ALA A 723 1.60 8.73 -17.37
CA ALA A 723 1.80 10.14 -17.60
C ALA A 723 2.75 10.75 -16.58
N ARG A 724 3.55 11.72 -17.04
CA ARG A 724 4.51 12.52 -16.28
C ARG A 724 4.84 13.80 -17.04
N SER A 725 4.77 14.96 -16.39
CA SER A 725 5.15 16.23 -17.02
C SER A 725 6.67 16.30 -17.28
N PRO A 726 7.10 16.84 -18.44
CA PRO A 726 8.50 17.19 -18.67
C PRO A 726 8.95 18.45 -17.90
N ASP A 727 8.02 19.32 -17.48
CA ASP A 727 8.32 20.43 -16.58
C ASP A 727 8.25 19.95 -15.12
N PRO A 728 9.36 19.95 -14.35
CA PRO A 728 9.40 19.49 -12.95
C PRO A 728 8.57 20.35 -11.97
N LYS A 729 8.06 21.51 -12.39
CA LYS A 729 7.12 22.32 -11.59
C LYS A 729 5.65 21.90 -11.77
N VAL A 730 5.36 21.00 -12.71
CA VAL A 730 3.99 20.58 -13.02
C VAL A 730 3.84 19.09 -12.69
N LEU A 731 2.80 18.73 -11.96
CA LEU A 731 2.41 17.35 -11.72
C LEU A 731 1.37 16.94 -12.76
N THR A 732 1.73 15.98 -13.60
CA THR A 732 0.78 15.22 -14.42
C THR A 732 0.86 13.77 -13.95
N PRO A 733 -0.04 13.34 -13.06
CA PRO A 733 -0.02 11.99 -12.53
C PRO A 733 -0.50 10.98 -13.59
N SER A 734 -0.08 9.73 -13.45
CA SER A 734 -0.64 8.62 -14.23
C SER A 734 -2.09 8.34 -13.82
N GLU A 735 -2.86 7.71 -14.71
CA GLU A 735 -4.28 7.43 -14.51
C GLU A 735 -4.62 5.96 -14.74
N THR A 736 -5.71 5.49 -14.14
CA THR A 736 -6.27 4.15 -14.41
C THR A 736 -7.70 4.29 -14.93
N VAL A 737 -8.08 3.44 -15.89
CA VAL A 737 -9.48 3.28 -16.33
C VAL A 737 -9.83 1.82 -16.49
N LYS A 738 -11.13 1.50 -16.39
CA LYS A 738 -11.64 0.15 -16.61
C LYS A 738 -12.20 -0.01 -18.01
N ALA A 739 -11.93 -1.16 -18.63
CA ALA A 739 -12.48 -1.57 -19.91
C ALA A 739 -12.83 -3.06 -19.88
N GLY A 740 -13.88 -3.47 -20.60
CA GLY A 740 -14.34 -4.85 -20.64
C GLY A 740 -13.96 -5.58 -21.92
N VAL A 741 -13.77 -6.90 -21.80
CA VAL A 741 -13.89 -7.85 -22.92
C VAL A 741 -15.16 -8.66 -22.69
N ASN A 742 -16.04 -8.72 -23.68
CA ASN A 742 -17.26 -9.50 -23.63
C ASN A 742 -17.54 -10.09 -25.02
N SER A 743 -17.27 -11.39 -25.16
CA SER A 743 -17.53 -12.19 -26.34
C SER A 743 -18.95 -12.76 -26.36
N ASP A 744 -19.62 -12.88 -25.21
CA ASP A 744 -20.89 -13.62 -25.08
C ASP A 744 -22.15 -12.84 -25.47
N LEU A 745 -22.23 -11.52 -25.23
CA LEU A 745 -23.39 -10.70 -25.57
C LEU A 745 -23.46 -10.41 -27.08
N PRO A 746 -24.50 -10.87 -27.79
CA PRO A 746 -24.62 -10.63 -29.23
C PRO A 746 -24.94 -9.14 -29.50
N SER A 747 -24.28 -8.59 -30.52
CA SER A 747 -24.53 -7.23 -31.03
C SER A 747 -25.38 -7.32 -32.32
N PRO A 748 -26.04 -6.23 -32.78
CA PRO A 748 -26.73 -6.24 -34.07
C PRO A 748 -25.86 -6.88 -35.15
N SER A 749 -26.37 -7.94 -35.77
CA SER A 749 -25.60 -8.84 -36.63
C SER A 749 -26.37 -9.16 -37.90
N ARG A 750 -25.63 -9.53 -38.95
CA ARG A 750 -26.19 -10.05 -40.20
C ARG A 750 -26.56 -11.53 -40.12
N THR A 751 -26.10 -12.22 -39.09
CA THR A 751 -26.36 -13.64 -38.91
C THR A 751 -26.76 -13.91 -37.47
N TRP A 752 -27.85 -14.65 -37.28
CA TRP A 752 -28.36 -15.08 -35.98
C TRP A 752 -28.77 -16.54 -36.00
N TYR A 753 -28.61 -17.19 -34.85
CA TYR A 753 -28.90 -18.60 -34.64
C TYR A 753 -29.80 -18.75 -33.41
N LEU A 754 -30.81 -19.61 -33.53
CA LEU A 754 -31.81 -19.89 -32.50
C LEU A 754 -31.97 -21.40 -32.44
N ALA A 755 -31.45 -22.02 -31.38
CA ALA A 755 -31.35 -23.48 -31.31
C ALA A 755 -32.68 -24.14 -30.94
N GLU A 756 -33.46 -23.59 -30.03
CA GLU A 756 -34.79 -24.09 -29.64
C GLU A 756 -35.94 -23.67 -30.59
N GLY A 757 -37.05 -24.40 -30.49
CA GLY A 757 -38.26 -24.25 -31.30
C GLY A 757 -39.01 -25.57 -31.43
N TYR A 758 -40.32 -25.53 -31.21
CA TYR A 758 -41.23 -26.67 -31.38
C TYR A 758 -42.63 -26.17 -31.72
N THR A 759 -43.27 -26.77 -32.71
CA THR A 759 -44.58 -26.37 -33.27
C THR A 759 -45.62 -27.49 -33.17
N GLY A 760 -45.40 -28.43 -32.25
CA GLY A 760 -46.28 -29.59 -32.02
C GLY A 760 -47.11 -29.47 -30.76
N SER A 761 -47.87 -30.52 -30.48
CA SER A 761 -48.70 -30.64 -29.28
C SER A 761 -48.27 -31.82 -28.41
N ASN A 762 -48.28 -31.66 -27.09
CA ASN A 762 -48.13 -32.78 -26.14
C ASN A 762 -49.48 -33.04 -25.42
N PRO A 763 -49.91 -34.32 -25.26
CA PRO A 763 -51.10 -34.71 -24.53
C PRO A 763 -51.27 -34.11 -23.11
N ALA A 764 -50.17 -33.76 -22.43
CA ALA A 764 -50.20 -33.22 -21.07
C ALA A 764 -50.46 -31.70 -20.99
N SER A 765 -50.22 -30.94 -22.06
CA SER A 765 -49.87 -29.51 -21.94
C SER A 765 -50.29 -28.59 -23.10
N GLY A 766 -50.91 -29.12 -24.15
CA GLY A 766 -51.45 -28.31 -25.26
C GLY A 766 -50.46 -28.07 -26.40
N GLU A 767 -50.83 -27.16 -27.31
CA GLU A 767 -50.05 -26.77 -28.50
C GLU A 767 -48.93 -25.77 -28.12
N PHE A 768 -47.75 -25.93 -28.72
CA PHE A 768 -46.68 -24.93 -28.70
C PHE A 768 -46.83 -24.00 -29.90
N ASP A 769 -46.71 -22.69 -29.68
CA ASP A 769 -46.68 -21.66 -30.73
C ASP A 769 -45.29 -21.02 -30.77
N THR A 770 -44.52 -21.25 -31.83
CA THR A 770 -43.17 -20.70 -31.99
C THR A 770 -43.17 -19.48 -32.91
N TRP A 771 -42.53 -18.40 -32.44
CA TRP A 771 -42.41 -17.14 -33.15
C TRP A 771 -40.95 -16.71 -33.29
N ILE A 772 -40.57 -16.23 -34.48
CA ILE A 772 -39.27 -15.59 -34.71
C ILE A 772 -39.52 -14.09 -34.89
N LEU A 773 -38.86 -13.27 -34.08
CA LEU A 773 -39.01 -11.83 -34.08
C LEU A 773 -37.68 -11.22 -34.53
N VAL A 774 -37.73 -10.30 -35.48
CA VAL A 774 -36.54 -9.64 -36.02
C VAL A 774 -36.75 -8.13 -36.00
N GLN A 775 -35.85 -7.44 -35.30
CA GLN A 775 -35.79 -5.98 -35.28
C GLN A 775 -34.78 -5.49 -36.32
N ASN A 776 -35.21 -4.54 -37.15
CA ASN A 776 -34.34 -3.75 -38.01
C ASN A 776 -34.10 -2.37 -37.36
N PRO A 777 -32.95 -2.15 -36.70
CA PRO A 777 -32.63 -0.85 -36.11
C PRO A 777 -32.18 0.19 -37.15
N ASN A 778 -31.93 -0.21 -38.39
CA ASN A 778 -31.35 0.65 -39.42
C ASN A 778 -32.37 1.63 -40.02
N ASP A 779 -31.84 2.71 -40.61
CA ASP A 779 -32.61 3.68 -41.40
C ASP A 779 -32.95 3.20 -42.82
N GLN A 780 -32.52 1.99 -43.19
CA GLN A 780 -32.75 1.37 -44.49
C GLN A 780 -33.54 0.07 -44.34
N PRO A 781 -34.34 -0.34 -45.35
CA PRO A 781 -34.95 -1.67 -45.36
C PRO A 781 -33.88 -2.77 -45.32
N ALA A 782 -34.15 -3.85 -44.59
CA ALA A 782 -33.26 -5.01 -44.51
C ALA A 782 -33.94 -6.24 -45.13
N GLY A 783 -33.24 -6.95 -46.01
CA GLY A 783 -33.66 -8.25 -46.53
C GLY A 783 -33.22 -9.36 -45.58
N VAL A 784 -34.15 -10.19 -45.11
CA VAL A 784 -33.89 -11.27 -44.14
C VAL A 784 -34.30 -12.62 -44.73
N THR A 785 -33.36 -13.56 -44.78
CA THR A 785 -33.59 -14.98 -45.05
C THR A 785 -33.67 -15.73 -43.72
N MET A 786 -34.72 -16.54 -43.52
CA MET A 786 -34.81 -17.52 -42.44
C MET A 786 -34.71 -18.93 -43.00
N THR A 787 -33.80 -19.72 -42.45
CA THR A 787 -33.63 -21.15 -42.75
C THR A 787 -33.99 -21.95 -41.50
N PHE A 788 -35.12 -22.65 -41.57
CA PHE A 788 -35.60 -23.57 -40.54
C PHE A 788 -34.96 -24.94 -40.76
N MET A 789 -34.31 -25.48 -39.73
CA MET A 789 -33.56 -26.74 -39.78
C MET A 789 -34.23 -27.78 -38.89
N LEU A 790 -34.59 -28.93 -39.48
CA LEU A 790 -35.36 -30.01 -38.84
C LEU A 790 -34.46 -31.13 -38.31
N PRO A 791 -34.97 -32.03 -37.45
CA PRO A 791 -34.31 -33.29 -37.14
C PRO A 791 -34.02 -34.08 -38.42
N GLY A 792 -32.76 -34.48 -38.61
CA GLY A 792 -32.32 -35.26 -39.78
C GLY A 792 -31.67 -34.46 -40.92
N GLY A 793 -31.68 -33.12 -40.87
CA GLY A 793 -30.95 -32.25 -41.80
C GLY A 793 -31.77 -31.65 -42.95
N ASP A 794 -33.08 -31.91 -42.99
CA ASP A 794 -33.99 -31.23 -43.91
C ASP A 794 -34.14 -29.74 -43.52
N THR A 795 -34.26 -28.85 -44.52
CA THR A 795 -34.39 -27.41 -44.29
C THR A 795 -35.52 -26.77 -45.08
N VAL A 796 -36.13 -25.73 -44.50
CA VAL A 796 -37.14 -24.88 -45.15
C VAL A 796 -36.68 -23.43 -45.10
N ARG A 797 -36.60 -22.78 -46.27
CA ARG A 797 -36.15 -21.38 -46.40
C ARG A 797 -37.31 -20.43 -46.70
N ARG A 798 -37.29 -19.23 -46.11
CA ARG A 798 -38.21 -18.12 -46.39
C ARG A 798 -37.46 -16.79 -46.41
N ASP A 799 -37.89 -15.86 -47.26
CA ASP A 799 -37.29 -14.54 -47.40
C ASP A 799 -38.32 -13.45 -47.08
N TYR A 800 -37.92 -12.44 -46.31
CA TYR A 800 -38.79 -11.37 -45.80
C TYR A 800 -38.13 -9.99 -45.94
N PRO A 801 -38.86 -8.97 -46.43
CA PRO A 801 -38.41 -7.58 -46.37
C PRO A 801 -38.83 -6.91 -45.06
N LEU A 802 -37.88 -6.30 -44.36
CA LEU A 802 -38.10 -5.54 -43.14
C LEU A 802 -38.00 -4.04 -43.42
N ALA A 803 -38.99 -3.26 -42.99
CA ALA A 803 -38.96 -1.80 -43.12
C ALA A 803 -37.86 -1.18 -42.21
N PRO A 804 -37.38 0.04 -42.51
CA PRO A 804 -36.51 0.81 -41.61
C PRO A 804 -37.13 0.97 -40.21
N ARG A 805 -36.29 0.97 -39.16
CA ARG A 805 -36.68 1.22 -37.76
C ARG A 805 -37.93 0.44 -37.32
N SER A 806 -38.02 -0.83 -37.71
CA SER A 806 -39.22 -1.64 -37.51
C SER A 806 -38.91 -2.98 -36.84
N ARG A 807 -39.96 -3.67 -36.41
CA ARG A 807 -39.91 -5.07 -35.98
C ARG A 807 -40.82 -5.89 -36.89
N PHE A 808 -40.36 -7.06 -37.28
CA PHE A 808 -41.10 -8.06 -38.04
C PHE A 808 -41.21 -9.36 -37.23
N THR A 809 -42.27 -10.13 -37.42
CA THR A 809 -42.53 -11.34 -36.64
C THR A 809 -43.15 -12.41 -37.53
N VAL A 810 -42.62 -13.63 -37.41
CA VAL A 810 -43.00 -14.80 -38.20
C VAL A 810 -43.57 -15.85 -37.26
N HIS A 811 -44.78 -16.30 -37.56
CA HIS A 811 -45.39 -17.48 -36.93
C HIS A 811 -44.81 -18.73 -37.60
N VAL A 812 -44.06 -19.55 -36.87
CA VAL A 812 -43.35 -20.70 -37.45
C VAL A 812 -44.31 -21.86 -37.72
N ASP A 813 -45.36 -21.98 -36.92
CA ASP A 813 -46.41 -23.00 -37.00
C ASP A 813 -47.15 -22.97 -38.35
N ASP A 814 -47.34 -21.79 -38.93
CA ASP A 814 -47.94 -21.62 -40.28
C ASP A 814 -47.04 -22.18 -41.40
N ILE A 815 -45.75 -22.38 -41.12
CA ILE A 815 -44.72 -22.82 -42.08
C ILE A 815 -44.39 -24.31 -41.88
N LEU A 816 -44.25 -24.73 -40.62
CA LEU A 816 -43.79 -26.05 -40.21
C LEU A 816 -44.68 -26.58 -39.06
N PRO A 817 -45.88 -27.10 -39.32
CA PRO A 817 -46.74 -27.64 -38.26
C PRO A 817 -46.18 -28.95 -37.71
N ASN A 818 -46.23 -29.16 -36.39
CA ASN A 818 -45.83 -30.39 -35.69
C ASN A 818 -44.36 -30.81 -35.88
N ASN A 819 -43.41 -29.89 -35.71
CA ASN A 819 -41.99 -30.15 -35.88
C ASN A 819 -41.11 -29.58 -34.75
N GLU A 820 -40.01 -30.26 -34.45
CA GLU A 820 -38.85 -29.64 -33.78
C GLU A 820 -38.07 -28.82 -34.81
N VAL A 821 -37.61 -27.62 -34.43
CA VAL A 821 -37.00 -26.69 -35.38
C VAL A 821 -35.96 -25.80 -34.72
N SER A 822 -34.82 -25.61 -35.39
CA SER A 822 -33.91 -24.49 -35.13
C SER A 822 -33.96 -23.50 -36.29
N THR A 823 -33.56 -22.24 -36.05
CA THR A 823 -33.63 -21.18 -37.07
C THR A 823 -32.26 -20.53 -37.26
N LEU A 824 -31.82 -20.44 -38.51
CA LEU A 824 -30.75 -19.56 -38.96
C LEU A 824 -31.39 -18.34 -39.62
N VAL A 825 -31.07 -17.14 -39.14
CA VAL A 825 -31.51 -15.87 -39.72
C VAL A 825 -30.31 -15.17 -40.35
N GLU A 826 -30.37 -14.88 -41.64
CA GLU A 826 -29.35 -14.16 -42.39
C GLU A 826 -29.94 -12.86 -42.95
N ALA A 827 -29.20 -11.75 -42.89
CA ALA A 827 -29.66 -10.44 -43.30
C ALA A 827 -28.58 -9.66 -44.08
N ASP A 828 -29.00 -8.78 -44.99
CA ASP A 828 -28.10 -7.88 -45.73
C ASP A 828 -27.60 -6.67 -44.92
N LEU A 829 -28.30 -6.33 -43.83
CA LEU A 829 -27.95 -5.30 -42.85
C LEU A 829 -27.98 -5.88 -41.43
N PRO A 830 -27.23 -5.31 -40.46
CA PRO A 830 -27.28 -5.76 -39.06
C PRO A 830 -28.69 -5.64 -38.45
N VAL A 831 -29.26 -6.77 -38.04
CA VAL A 831 -30.56 -6.89 -37.36
C VAL A 831 -30.38 -7.48 -35.96
N ILE A 832 -31.46 -7.58 -35.18
CA ILE A 832 -31.51 -8.34 -33.92
C ILE A 832 -32.61 -9.39 -34.05
N ALA A 833 -32.32 -10.65 -33.70
CA ALA A 833 -33.31 -11.73 -33.75
C ALA A 833 -33.50 -12.38 -32.37
N GLU A 834 -34.75 -12.66 -32.03
CA GLU A 834 -35.16 -13.38 -30.82
C GLU A 834 -36.25 -14.40 -31.17
N ARG A 835 -36.43 -15.39 -30.30
CA ARG A 835 -37.52 -16.37 -30.38
C ARG A 835 -38.42 -16.22 -29.17
N ALA A 836 -39.72 -16.29 -29.40
CA ALA A 836 -40.72 -16.49 -28.37
C ALA A 836 -41.43 -17.82 -28.62
N VAL A 837 -41.66 -18.60 -27.56
CA VAL A 837 -42.42 -19.84 -27.60
C VAL A 837 -43.51 -19.75 -26.55
N TYR A 838 -44.76 -19.92 -26.97
CA TYR A 838 -45.91 -19.97 -26.07
C TYR A 838 -46.46 -21.39 -26.00
N PHE A 839 -47.02 -21.76 -24.85
CA PHE A 839 -47.60 -23.09 -24.61
C PHE A 839 -48.69 -22.98 -23.54
N ASN A 840 -49.34 -24.10 -23.21
CA ASN A 840 -50.48 -24.13 -22.30
C ASN A 840 -51.59 -23.14 -22.72
N ALA A 841 -52.00 -23.26 -23.99
CA ALA A 841 -53.00 -22.40 -24.64
C ALA A 841 -52.65 -20.89 -24.55
N GLY A 842 -51.37 -20.55 -24.66
CA GLY A 842 -50.86 -19.17 -24.62
C GLY A 842 -50.81 -18.54 -23.23
N SER A 843 -51.09 -19.30 -22.17
CA SER A 843 -51.00 -18.80 -20.79
C SER A 843 -49.60 -18.87 -20.19
N ALA A 844 -48.68 -19.56 -20.86
CA ALA A 844 -47.28 -19.67 -20.49
C ALA A 844 -46.39 -19.48 -21.72
N GLY A 845 -45.14 -19.10 -21.51
CA GLY A 845 -44.16 -18.96 -22.58
C GLY A 845 -42.78 -18.61 -22.07
N HIS A 846 -41.80 -18.72 -22.96
CA HIS A 846 -40.45 -18.23 -22.74
C HIS A 846 -39.96 -17.49 -23.99
N CYS A 847 -38.92 -16.68 -23.83
CA CYS A 847 -38.25 -16.02 -24.94
C CYS A 847 -36.74 -15.96 -24.70
N THR A 848 -35.97 -15.97 -25.78
CA THR A 848 -34.53 -15.71 -25.73
C THR A 848 -34.10 -14.94 -26.98
N VAL A 849 -33.10 -14.09 -26.82
CA VAL A 849 -32.33 -13.56 -27.95
C VAL A 849 -31.52 -14.70 -28.58
N GLY A 850 -31.31 -14.64 -29.90
CA GLY A 850 -30.41 -15.58 -30.58
C GLY A 850 -28.95 -15.24 -30.35
N VAL A 851 -28.05 -16.09 -30.84
CA VAL A 851 -26.60 -15.82 -30.85
C VAL A 851 -26.14 -15.43 -32.25
N ASN A 852 -25.06 -14.66 -32.36
CA ASN A 852 -24.56 -14.16 -33.63
C ASN A 852 -23.38 -14.97 -34.22
N ALA A 853 -22.88 -15.97 -33.48
CA ALA A 853 -21.84 -16.90 -33.95
C ALA A 853 -21.98 -18.28 -33.30
N PRO A 854 -21.73 -19.37 -34.04
CA PRO A 854 -21.62 -20.71 -33.46
C PRO A 854 -20.28 -20.89 -32.73
N SER A 855 -20.23 -21.83 -31.79
CA SER A 855 -19.03 -22.18 -31.02
C SER A 855 -18.85 -23.69 -30.95
N THR A 856 -17.59 -24.13 -30.80
CA THR A 856 -17.23 -25.52 -30.48
C THR A 856 -17.41 -25.84 -28.99
N THR A 857 -17.73 -24.84 -28.16
CA THR A 857 -17.90 -25.01 -26.72
C THR A 857 -19.02 -24.10 -26.21
N TRP A 858 -19.92 -24.67 -25.42
CA TRP A 858 -21.03 -23.96 -24.78
C TRP A 858 -21.22 -24.40 -23.33
N TYR A 859 -21.64 -23.47 -22.48
CA TYR A 859 -21.84 -23.65 -21.06
C TYR A 859 -23.24 -23.19 -20.64
N LEU A 860 -23.91 -23.98 -19.81
CA LEU A 860 -25.25 -23.74 -19.29
C LEU A 860 -25.18 -24.01 -17.77
N ALA A 861 -25.22 -22.96 -16.95
CA ALA A 861 -24.97 -23.05 -15.51
C ALA A 861 -26.23 -23.38 -14.68
N GLU A 862 -27.41 -22.97 -15.15
CA GLU A 862 -28.70 -23.39 -14.63
C GLU A 862 -29.06 -24.79 -15.14
N GLY A 863 -29.76 -25.54 -14.30
CA GLY A 863 -30.43 -26.79 -14.62
C GLY A 863 -30.92 -27.50 -13.36
N TYR A 864 -32.12 -28.09 -13.45
CA TYR A 864 -32.74 -28.86 -12.39
C TYR A 864 -33.77 -29.84 -12.98
N THR A 865 -33.65 -31.12 -12.64
CA THR A 865 -34.50 -32.22 -13.13
C THR A 865 -35.31 -32.88 -12.01
N GLY A 866 -35.52 -32.15 -10.91
CA GLY A 866 -36.26 -32.64 -9.74
C GLY A 866 -37.68 -32.10 -9.66
N GLY A 867 -38.58 -32.89 -9.06
CA GLY A 867 -39.97 -32.51 -8.89
C GLY A 867 -40.71 -32.39 -10.22
N ASN A 868 -41.26 -31.20 -10.50
CA ASN A 868 -42.03 -30.92 -11.72
C ASN A 868 -41.23 -30.10 -12.75
N PHE A 869 -39.90 -30.12 -12.69
CA PHE A 869 -39.04 -29.54 -13.72
C PHE A 869 -38.77 -30.56 -14.80
N ASP A 870 -38.71 -30.10 -16.05
CA ASP A 870 -38.47 -30.90 -17.25
C ASP A 870 -37.47 -30.13 -18.12
N GLU A 871 -36.22 -30.60 -18.19
CA GLU A 871 -35.09 -29.89 -18.78
C GLU A 871 -34.65 -30.46 -20.13
N TRP A 872 -34.43 -29.55 -21.07
CA TRP A 872 -34.04 -29.84 -22.44
C TRP A 872 -32.82 -29.02 -22.84
N VAL A 873 -31.82 -29.68 -23.43
CA VAL A 873 -30.66 -29.01 -24.06
C VAL A 873 -30.78 -29.13 -25.57
N LEU A 874 -30.74 -27.99 -26.24
CA LEU A 874 -31.19 -27.86 -27.62
C LEU A 874 -30.02 -27.38 -28.45
N VAL A 875 -29.64 -28.17 -29.46
CA VAL A 875 -28.42 -27.96 -30.22
C VAL A 875 -28.70 -27.85 -31.71
N GLN A 876 -28.25 -26.76 -32.31
CA GLN A 876 -28.28 -26.53 -33.76
C GLN A 876 -26.91 -26.78 -34.36
N ASN A 877 -26.84 -27.57 -35.44
CA ASN A 877 -25.68 -27.67 -36.32
C ASN A 877 -25.97 -26.86 -37.60
N PRO A 878 -25.50 -25.60 -37.70
CA PRO A 878 -25.72 -24.79 -38.89
C PRO A 878 -24.79 -25.17 -40.05
N GLY A 879 -23.74 -25.97 -39.79
CA GLY A 879 -22.71 -26.30 -40.77
C GLY A 879 -23.12 -27.35 -41.79
N GLY A 880 -22.37 -27.42 -42.89
CA GLY A 880 -22.55 -28.40 -43.96
C GLY A 880 -21.92 -29.78 -43.68
N GLU A 881 -21.39 -30.01 -42.48
CA GLU A 881 -20.75 -31.27 -42.06
C GLU A 881 -21.41 -31.82 -40.78
N GLU A 882 -21.30 -33.14 -40.56
CA GLU A 882 -21.73 -33.78 -39.32
C GLU A 882 -20.89 -33.27 -38.13
N ALA A 883 -21.55 -32.92 -37.03
CA ALA A 883 -20.92 -32.51 -35.78
C ALA A 883 -21.02 -33.62 -34.73
N THR A 884 -19.89 -33.96 -34.09
CA THR A 884 -19.86 -34.83 -32.91
C THR A 884 -19.87 -33.97 -31.66
N LEU A 885 -20.87 -34.18 -30.79
CA LEU A 885 -20.99 -33.50 -29.51
C LEU A 885 -20.55 -34.42 -28.37
N ARG A 886 -19.94 -33.83 -27.35
CA ARG A 886 -19.73 -34.40 -26.02
C ARG A 886 -20.42 -33.48 -25.01
N ALA A 887 -21.54 -33.93 -24.46
CA ALA A 887 -22.25 -33.28 -23.37
C ALA A 887 -21.72 -33.79 -22.03
N GLU A 888 -21.22 -32.88 -21.20
CA GLU A 888 -20.74 -33.13 -19.83
C GLU A 888 -21.69 -32.44 -18.85
N PHE A 889 -22.51 -33.24 -18.17
CA PHE A 889 -23.46 -32.81 -17.14
C PHE A 889 -22.75 -32.80 -15.78
N GLN A 890 -22.58 -31.62 -15.21
CA GLN A 890 -21.86 -31.36 -13.97
C GLN A 890 -22.88 -31.05 -12.88
N THR A 891 -23.01 -31.96 -11.91
CA THR A 891 -24.05 -31.87 -10.87
C THR A 891 -23.53 -31.26 -9.57
N GLU A 892 -24.45 -30.79 -8.74
CA GLU A 892 -24.17 -30.44 -7.34
C GLU A 892 -24.23 -31.69 -6.46
N GLY A 893 -23.08 -32.32 -6.21
CA GLY A 893 -22.94 -33.43 -5.25
C GLY A 893 -23.16 -34.86 -5.80
N GLN A 894 -23.58 -35.04 -7.06
CA GLN A 894 -23.78 -36.36 -7.67
C GLN A 894 -22.69 -36.76 -8.69
N GLY A 895 -21.66 -35.92 -8.87
CA GLY A 895 -20.57 -36.13 -9.81
C GLY A 895 -20.89 -35.65 -11.24
N THR A 896 -20.17 -36.21 -12.22
CA THR A 896 -20.25 -35.77 -13.63
C THR A 896 -20.70 -36.91 -14.54
N LEU A 897 -21.67 -36.66 -15.42
CA LEU A 897 -22.12 -37.59 -16.45
C LEU A 897 -21.71 -37.11 -17.84
N VAL A 898 -21.15 -37.99 -18.66
CA VAL A 898 -20.73 -37.66 -20.04
C VAL A 898 -21.52 -38.49 -21.05
N ARG A 899 -22.01 -37.84 -22.10
CA ARG A 899 -22.67 -38.46 -23.26
C ARG A 899 -22.13 -37.90 -24.56
N SER A 900 -22.20 -38.69 -25.63
CA SER A 900 -21.78 -38.27 -26.96
C SER A 900 -22.91 -38.47 -27.98
N TYR A 901 -23.06 -37.50 -28.87
CA TYR A 901 -24.11 -37.45 -29.88
C TYR A 901 -23.53 -37.05 -31.24
N ARG A 902 -24.23 -37.39 -32.31
CA ARG A 902 -23.89 -36.99 -33.69
C ARG A 902 -25.05 -36.23 -34.30
N LEU A 903 -24.75 -35.09 -34.88
CA LEU A 903 -25.71 -34.17 -35.46
C LEU A 903 -25.44 -34.07 -36.97
N PRO A 904 -26.39 -34.46 -37.83
CA PRO A 904 -26.27 -34.27 -39.27
C PRO A 904 -26.00 -32.79 -39.65
N PRO A 905 -25.48 -32.51 -40.85
CA PRO A 905 -25.43 -31.17 -41.41
C PRO A 905 -26.80 -30.46 -41.36
N HIS A 906 -26.79 -29.15 -41.16
CA HIS A 906 -27.99 -28.29 -41.22
C HIS A 906 -29.19 -28.84 -40.42
N SER A 907 -28.96 -29.31 -39.21
CA SER A 907 -29.96 -30.01 -38.41
C SER A 907 -30.13 -29.45 -37.00
N ARG A 908 -31.25 -29.81 -36.39
CA ARG A 908 -31.55 -29.61 -34.96
C ARG A 908 -31.47 -30.96 -34.23
N PHE A 909 -30.98 -30.93 -32.99
CA PHE A 909 -30.97 -32.04 -32.05
C PHE A 909 -31.38 -31.59 -30.65
N THR A 910 -31.99 -32.48 -29.89
CA THR A 910 -32.48 -32.20 -28.55
C THR A 910 -32.06 -33.31 -27.59
N ILE A 911 -31.61 -32.94 -26.40
CA ILE A 911 -31.33 -33.86 -25.29
C ILE A 911 -32.36 -33.61 -24.19
N HIS A 912 -33.14 -34.63 -23.84
CA HIS A 912 -33.98 -34.63 -22.64
C HIS A 912 -33.09 -35.02 -21.45
N VAL A 913 -32.88 -34.09 -20.52
CA VAL A 913 -31.89 -34.26 -19.44
C VAL A 913 -32.44 -35.16 -18.33
N ASP A 914 -33.74 -35.11 -18.06
CA ASP A 914 -34.44 -35.91 -17.06
C ASP A 914 -34.31 -37.42 -17.29
N ASP A 915 -34.28 -37.86 -18.56
CA ASP A 915 -34.02 -39.26 -18.92
C ASP A 915 -32.62 -39.74 -18.52
N LEU A 916 -31.67 -38.81 -18.37
CA LEU A 916 -30.26 -39.09 -18.07
C LEU A 916 -29.94 -38.94 -16.59
N LEU A 917 -30.53 -37.92 -15.94
CA LEU A 917 -30.24 -37.51 -14.57
C LEU A 917 -31.55 -37.11 -13.87
N PRO A 918 -32.33 -38.06 -13.33
CA PRO A 918 -33.52 -37.72 -12.57
C PRO A 918 -33.16 -37.12 -11.20
N ASP A 919 -33.88 -36.07 -10.79
CA ASP A 919 -33.73 -35.39 -9.48
C ASP A 919 -32.30 -34.87 -9.20
N ALA A 920 -31.78 -34.08 -10.14
CA ALA A 920 -30.43 -33.52 -10.08
C ALA A 920 -30.43 -32.01 -10.30
N GLN A 921 -29.59 -31.32 -9.51
CA GLN A 921 -29.16 -29.95 -9.79
C GLN A 921 -27.98 -30.01 -10.75
N VAL A 922 -28.14 -29.54 -11.98
CA VAL A 922 -27.25 -29.85 -13.11
C VAL A 922 -26.84 -28.59 -13.88
N SER A 923 -25.62 -28.60 -14.39
CA SER A 923 -25.10 -27.65 -15.36
C SER A 923 -24.53 -28.44 -16.52
N THR A 924 -24.52 -27.88 -17.73
CA THR A 924 -24.14 -28.61 -18.94
C THR A 924 -22.99 -27.91 -19.65
N LEU A 925 -21.94 -28.68 -19.97
CA LEU A 925 -20.88 -28.29 -20.90
C LEU A 925 -21.06 -29.08 -22.19
N ILE A 926 -21.29 -28.38 -23.31
CA ILE A 926 -21.29 -28.98 -24.64
C ILE A 926 -19.94 -28.69 -25.30
N ALA A 927 -19.18 -29.72 -25.63
CA ALA A 927 -18.00 -29.64 -26.47
C ALA A 927 -18.26 -30.30 -27.82
N SER A 928 -17.85 -29.67 -28.92
CA SER A 928 -18.03 -30.20 -30.28
C SER A 928 -16.76 -30.10 -31.11
N ASP A 929 -16.59 -31.03 -32.06
CA ASP A 929 -15.56 -30.99 -33.09
C ASP A 929 -15.87 -30.02 -34.25
N ARG A 930 -17.10 -29.51 -34.31
CA ARG A 930 -17.58 -28.51 -35.28
C ARG A 930 -18.32 -27.38 -34.57
N PRO A 931 -18.37 -26.16 -35.13
CA PRO A 931 -19.17 -25.08 -34.54
C PRO A 931 -20.67 -25.42 -34.53
N VAL A 932 -21.28 -25.37 -33.35
CA VAL A 932 -22.72 -25.58 -33.11
C VAL A 932 -23.28 -24.43 -32.28
N VAL A 933 -24.59 -24.43 -32.01
CA VAL A 933 -25.26 -23.49 -31.11
C VAL A 933 -26.06 -24.27 -30.09
N ALA A 934 -25.97 -23.89 -28.81
CA ALA A 934 -26.67 -24.57 -27.72
C ALA A 934 -27.51 -23.59 -26.87
N GLU A 935 -28.72 -24.02 -26.55
CA GLU A 935 -29.64 -23.35 -25.62
C GLU A 935 -30.15 -24.38 -24.60
N ARG A 936 -30.71 -23.90 -23.49
CA ARG A 936 -31.47 -24.70 -22.54
C ARG A 936 -32.89 -24.17 -22.45
N ALA A 937 -33.85 -25.08 -22.38
CA ALA A 937 -35.21 -24.78 -21.98
C ALA A 937 -35.59 -25.67 -20.80
N GLN A 938 -36.33 -25.10 -19.86
CA GLN A 938 -36.97 -25.83 -18.78
C GLN A 938 -38.46 -25.56 -18.81
N TYR A 939 -39.25 -26.61 -18.75
CA TYR A 939 -40.69 -26.52 -18.58
C TYR A 939 -41.03 -27.01 -17.19
N LEU A 940 -41.96 -26.33 -16.53
CA LEU A 940 -42.21 -26.57 -15.12
C LEU A 940 -43.69 -26.53 -14.76
N ASN A 941 -44.05 -27.32 -13.75
CA ASN A 941 -45.41 -27.48 -13.25
C ASN A 941 -46.41 -27.89 -14.35
N ASP A 942 -46.15 -29.03 -15.00
CA ASP A 942 -46.97 -29.54 -16.11
C ASP A 942 -47.09 -28.51 -17.25
N MET A 943 -45.97 -27.86 -17.59
CA MET A 943 -45.85 -26.80 -18.59
C MET A 943 -46.72 -25.56 -18.32
N ARG A 944 -47.00 -25.24 -17.05
CA ARG A 944 -47.65 -23.97 -16.69
C ARG A 944 -46.70 -22.78 -16.70
N SER A 945 -45.40 -23.04 -16.77
CA SER A 945 -44.35 -22.05 -16.98
C SER A 945 -43.17 -22.71 -17.67
N GLY A 946 -42.24 -21.89 -18.15
CA GLY A 946 -40.96 -22.34 -18.64
C GLY A 946 -39.95 -21.22 -18.73
N THR A 947 -38.68 -21.59 -18.71
CA THR A 947 -37.55 -20.68 -18.87
C THR A 947 -36.72 -21.14 -20.05
N CYS A 948 -36.03 -20.20 -20.69
CA CYS A 948 -35.07 -20.50 -21.75
C CYS A 948 -33.90 -19.54 -21.62
N SER A 949 -32.70 -20.04 -21.90
CA SER A 949 -31.47 -19.25 -21.88
C SER A 949 -30.50 -19.75 -22.95
N LEU A 950 -29.74 -18.81 -23.51
CA LEU A 950 -28.61 -19.13 -24.38
C LEU A 950 -27.42 -19.61 -23.55
N GLY A 951 -26.62 -20.52 -24.11
CA GLY A 951 -25.37 -20.91 -23.46
C GLY A 951 -24.30 -19.82 -23.56
N ALA A 952 -23.41 -19.74 -22.57
CA ALA A 952 -22.19 -18.96 -22.70
C ALA A 952 -21.21 -19.70 -23.63
N ARG A 953 -20.45 -18.97 -24.46
CA ARG A 953 -19.39 -19.52 -25.32
C ARG A 953 -18.05 -19.57 -24.58
N SER A 954 -17.91 -18.80 -23.51
CA SER A 954 -16.71 -18.79 -22.68
C SER A 954 -17.06 -18.67 -21.19
N PRO A 955 -16.26 -19.26 -20.29
CA PRO A 955 -16.33 -18.94 -18.88
C PRO A 955 -15.60 -17.60 -18.60
N SER A 956 -16.10 -16.84 -17.63
CA SER A 956 -15.60 -15.50 -17.28
C SER A 956 -15.15 -15.38 -15.83
N TYR A 957 -14.27 -14.39 -15.63
CA TYR A 957 -13.80 -13.79 -14.38
C TYR A 957 -14.94 -13.26 -13.52
N SER A 958 -15.90 -12.65 -14.21
CA SER A 958 -16.90 -11.81 -13.59
C SER A 958 -18.23 -11.91 -14.33
N TRP A 959 -19.32 -11.89 -13.57
CA TRP A 959 -20.69 -11.93 -14.11
C TRP A 959 -21.56 -10.92 -13.38
N TYR A 960 -22.52 -10.31 -14.07
CA TYR A 960 -23.33 -9.21 -13.55
C TYR A 960 -24.81 -9.38 -13.85
N PHE A 961 -25.63 -9.35 -12.81
CA PHE A 961 -27.08 -9.40 -12.91
C PHE A 961 -27.66 -8.08 -12.42
N ALA A 962 -28.23 -7.30 -13.33
CA ALA A 962 -28.75 -5.97 -13.03
C ALA A 962 -30.14 -5.98 -12.34
N GLU A 963 -30.83 -7.10 -12.38
CA GLU A 963 -32.14 -7.30 -11.75
C GLU A 963 -32.04 -8.38 -10.68
N GLY A 964 -32.95 -8.34 -9.71
CA GLY A 964 -33.12 -9.36 -8.69
C GLY A 964 -34.16 -8.90 -7.67
N TYR A 965 -34.95 -9.84 -7.17
CA TYR A 965 -36.04 -9.55 -6.25
C TYR A 965 -36.38 -10.79 -5.43
N THR A 966 -36.45 -10.62 -4.11
CA THR A 966 -36.66 -11.72 -3.15
C THR A 966 -37.85 -11.50 -2.22
N ASP A 967 -38.72 -10.54 -2.54
CA ASP A 967 -39.96 -10.29 -1.80
C ASP A 967 -41.19 -10.85 -2.55
N GLN A 968 -42.36 -10.79 -1.91
CA GLN A 968 -43.67 -11.15 -2.50
C GLN A 968 -43.74 -12.55 -3.12
N GLY A 969 -42.93 -13.48 -2.59
CA GLY A 969 -42.88 -14.87 -3.06
C GLY A 969 -42.03 -15.08 -4.31
N PHE A 970 -41.16 -14.13 -4.66
CA PHE A 970 -40.08 -14.36 -5.62
C PHE A 970 -38.93 -15.15 -4.96
N GLU A 971 -38.51 -16.20 -5.63
CA GLU A 971 -37.37 -17.04 -5.29
C GLU A 971 -36.27 -16.80 -6.34
N GLU A 972 -35.25 -16.02 -5.97
CA GLU A 972 -34.05 -15.86 -6.79
C GLU A 972 -33.01 -16.94 -6.45
N TRP A 973 -32.41 -17.49 -7.50
CA TRP A 973 -31.38 -18.53 -7.47
C TRP A 973 -30.23 -18.13 -8.39
N LEU A 974 -29.03 -18.03 -7.83
CA LEU A 974 -27.81 -17.82 -8.60
C LEU A 974 -27.12 -19.17 -8.81
N CYS A 975 -26.90 -19.53 -10.08
CA CYS A 975 -26.37 -20.81 -10.52
C CYS A 975 -24.96 -20.61 -11.07
N ILE A 976 -23.94 -21.17 -10.39
CA ILE A 976 -22.53 -20.99 -10.75
C ILE A 976 -21.93 -22.33 -11.18
N GLN A 977 -21.51 -22.44 -12.43
CA GLN A 977 -20.80 -23.58 -12.98
C GLN A 977 -19.29 -23.36 -12.91
N ASN A 978 -18.57 -24.33 -12.36
CA ASN A 978 -17.11 -24.42 -12.46
C ASN A 978 -16.73 -25.52 -13.47
N PRO A 979 -16.45 -25.15 -14.74
CA PRO A 979 -16.05 -26.13 -15.73
C PRO A 979 -14.59 -26.58 -15.60
N GLN A 980 -13.82 -25.98 -14.68
CA GLN A 980 -12.38 -26.16 -14.60
C GLN A 980 -11.97 -27.43 -13.86
N GLY A 981 -10.70 -27.82 -14.02
CA GLY A 981 -10.08 -28.95 -13.33
C GLY A 981 -9.63 -28.65 -11.88
N ARG A 982 -9.84 -27.43 -11.37
CA ARG A 982 -9.53 -26.99 -10.00
C ARG A 982 -10.71 -26.26 -9.37
N THR A 983 -10.75 -26.19 -8.05
CA THR A 983 -11.79 -25.46 -7.30
C THR A 983 -11.75 -23.97 -7.64
N ALA A 984 -12.91 -23.37 -7.89
CA ALA A 984 -13.07 -21.92 -8.05
C ALA A 984 -13.42 -21.29 -6.70
N MET A 985 -12.68 -20.26 -6.30
CA MET A 985 -13.01 -19.39 -5.18
C MET A 985 -13.79 -18.19 -5.71
N VAL A 986 -15.10 -18.18 -5.43
CA VAL A 986 -16.06 -17.23 -5.99
C VAL A 986 -16.54 -16.29 -4.89
N GLU A 987 -16.34 -14.98 -5.06
CA GLU A 987 -16.96 -13.94 -4.25
C GLU A 987 -18.21 -13.41 -4.97
N VAL A 988 -19.33 -13.32 -4.24
CA VAL A 988 -20.59 -12.79 -4.73
C VAL A 988 -20.94 -11.56 -3.89
N SER A 989 -21.11 -10.42 -4.55
CA SER A 989 -21.58 -9.18 -3.94
C SER A 989 -23.02 -8.91 -4.36
N PHE A 990 -23.89 -8.78 -3.36
CA PHE A 990 -25.30 -8.42 -3.49
C PHE A 990 -25.47 -6.95 -3.15
N MET A 991 -25.95 -6.15 -4.09
CA MET A 991 -26.09 -4.70 -4.00
C MET A 991 -27.57 -4.33 -3.85
N GLU A 992 -27.93 -3.61 -2.78
CA GLU A 992 -29.30 -3.19 -2.49
C GLU A 992 -29.56 -1.71 -2.87
N PRO A 993 -30.84 -1.27 -3.00
CA PRO A 993 -31.17 0.09 -3.46
C PRO A 993 -30.66 1.23 -2.58
N ASP A 994 -30.36 0.98 -1.31
CA ASP A 994 -29.83 1.98 -0.38
C ASP A 994 -28.29 2.13 -0.47
N GLY A 995 -27.64 1.33 -1.31
CA GLY A 995 -26.20 1.28 -1.49
C GLY A 995 -25.48 0.31 -0.55
N SER A 996 -26.20 -0.44 0.29
CA SER A 996 -25.59 -1.53 1.06
C SER A 996 -25.06 -2.62 0.12
N VAL A 997 -24.01 -3.32 0.58
CA VAL A 997 -23.43 -4.46 -0.15
C VAL A 997 -23.21 -5.62 0.81
N THR A 998 -23.89 -6.75 0.55
CA THR A 998 -23.65 -8.01 1.25
C THR A 998 -22.72 -8.91 0.43
N ARG A 999 -21.62 -9.37 1.01
CA ARG A 999 -20.64 -10.26 0.34
C ARG A 999 -20.72 -11.69 0.86
N GLN A 1000 -20.60 -12.67 -0.03
CA GLN A 1000 -20.49 -14.10 0.28
C GLN A 1000 -19.36 -14.73 -0.53
N ALA A 1001 -18.70 -15.75 0.03
CA ALA A 1001 -17.67 -16.50 -0.67
C ALA A 1001 -18.05 -17.99 -0.76
N TYR A 1002 -17.84 -18.58 -1.94
CA TYR A 1002 -18.14 -19.98 -2.24
C TYR A 1002 -16.92 -20.66 -2.85
N ALA A 1003 -16.61 -21.88 -2.40
CA ALA A 1003 -15.63 -22.74 -3.02
C ALA A 1003 -16.35 -23.75 -3.91
N VAL A 1004 -16.38 -23.51 -5.23
CA VAL A 1004 -17.07 -24.37 -6.20
C VAL A 1004 -16.11 -25.46 -6.67
N PRO A 1005 -16.35 -26.76 -6.38
CA PRO A 1005 -15.42 -27.84 -6.74
C PRO A 1005 -15.12 -27.95 -8.25
N PRO A 1006 -14.06 -28.66 -8.65
CA PRO A 1006 -13.77 -28.92 -10.06
C PRO A 1006 -14.92 -29.64 -10.77
N ARG A 1007 -15.22 -29.25 -12.01
CA ARG A 1007 -16.22 -29.91 -12.87
C ARG A 1007 -17.58 -30.11 -12.18
N SER A 1008 -18.01 -29.11 -11.42
CA SER A 1008 -19.25 -29.11 -10.66
C SER A 1008 -19.97 -27.77 -10.80
N ARG A 1009 -21.04 -27.61 -10.03
CA ARG A 1009 -21.77 -26.35 -9.88
C ARG A 1009 -22.11 -26.07 -8.43
N GLN A 1010 -22.55 -24.84 -8.18
CA GLN A 1010 -23.10 -24.36 -6.92
C GLN A 1010 -24.38 -23.58 -7.19
N THR A 1011 -25.45 -23.88 -6.47
CA THR A 1011 -26.67 -23.06 -6.45
C THR A 1011 -26.72 -22.23 -5.17
N VAL A 1012 -26.98 -20.93 -5.31
CA VAL A 1012 -27.12 -20.01 -4.18
C VAL A 1012 -28.58 -19.56 -4.08
N PRO A 1013 -29.32 -19.93 -3.03
CA PRO A 1013 -30.69 -19.47 -2.80
C PRO A 1013 -30.69 -18.04 -2.26
N VAL A 1014 -30.64 -17.05 -3.17
CA VAL A 1014 -30.52 -15.62 -2.81
C VAL A 1014 -31.67 -15.18 -1.90
N HIS A 1015 -32.91 -15.62 -2.16
CA HIS A 1015 -34.09 -15.32 -1.35
C HIS A 1015 -34.03 -15.83 0.11
N GLN A 1016 -33.19 -16.83 0.40
CA GLN A 1016 -32.96 -17.30 1.78
C GLN A 1016 -31.87 -16.50 2.48
N LEU A 1017 -30.87 -16.06 1.71
CA LEU A 1017 -29.77 -15.25 2.21
C LEU A 1017 -30.20 -13.81 2.49
N LEU A 1018 -30.96 -13.22 1.56
CA LEU A 1018 -31.42 -11.84 1.57
C LEU A 1018 -32.94 -11.82 1.33
N PRO A 1019 -33.77 -12.03 2.36
CA PRO A 1019 -35.22 -12.02 2.21
C PRO A 1019 -35.76 -10.59 2.11
N GLY A 1020 -36.68 -10.34 1.16
CA GLY A 1020 -37.47 -9.11 1.12
C GLY A 1020 -36.79 -7.90 0.48
N VAL A 1021 -35.86 -8.10 -0.46
CA VAL A 1021 -35.06 -7.02 -1.06
C VAL A 1021 -35.13 -7.02 -2.59
N GLU A 1022 -34.93 -5.84 -3.17
CA GLU A 1022 -34.47 -5.69 -4.56
C GLU A 1022 -32.95 -5.83 -4.54
N VAL A 1023 -32.36 -6.58 -5.48
CA VAL A 1023 -30.94 -6.91 -5.41
C VAL A 1023 -30.32 -6.99 -6.80
N ALA A 1024 -29.16 -6.37 -6.98
CA ALA A 1024 -28.27 -6.63 -8.12
C ALA A 1024 -27.10 -7.50 -7.65
N VAL A 1025 -26.56 -8.33 -8.54
CA VAL A 1025 -25.51 -9.30 -8.20
C VAL A 1025 -24.28 -9.08 -9.07
N SER A 1026 -23.10 -9.03 -8.45
CA SER A 1026 -21.83 -9.23 -9.15
C SER A 1026 -21.12 -10.45 -8.61
N VAL A 1027 -20.69 -11.32 -9.52
CA VAL A 1027 -19.88 -12.50 -9.23
C VAL A 1027 -18.45 -12.21 -9.65
N ALA A 1028 -17.47 -12.50 -8.80
CA ALA A 1028 -16.04 -12.46 -9.09
C ALA A 1028 -15.41 -13.80 -8.72
N SER A 1029 -14.50 -14.32 -9.54
CA SER A 1029 -13.88 -15.62 -9.31
C SER A 1029 -12.38 -15.57 -9.57
N ASP A 1030 -11.61 -16.39 -8.86
CA ASP A 1030 -10.16 -16.53 -9.08
C ASP A 1030 -9.81 -17.33 -10.35
N ILE A 1031 -10.77 -18.10 -10.86
CA ILE A 1031 -10.71 -18.86 -12.12
C ILE A 1031 -11.99 -18.64 -12.93
N PRO A 1032 -11.97 -18.77 -14.26
CA PRO A 1032 -13.17 -18.50 -15.04
C PRO A 1032 -14.28 -19.52 -14.77
N VAL A 1033 -15.46 -19.00 -14.40
CA VAL A 1033 -16.72 -19.73 -14.11
C VAL A 1033 -17.83 -19.27 -15.06
N VAL A 1034 -18.99 -19.90 -15.03
CA VAL A 1034 -20.19 -19.43 -15.74
C VAL A 1034 -21.30 -19.21 -14.72
N ALA A 1035 -22.02 -18.10 -14.81
CA ALA A 1035 -23.13 -17.81 -13.93
C ALA A 1035 -24.42 -17.56 -14.71
N GLU A 1036 -25.51 -18.17 -14.24
CA GLU A 1036 -26.87 -17.85 -14.66
C GLU A 1036 -27.72 -17.51 -13.44
N ARG A 1037 -28.76 -16.72 -13.63
CA ARG A 1037 -29.76 -16.42 -12.59
C ARG A 1037 -31.10 -16.98 -13.02
N ALA A 1038 -31.72 -17.74 -12.13
CA ALA A 1038 -33.09 -18.21 -12.25
C ALA A 1038 -33.98 -17.53 -11.21
N MET A 1039 -35.18 -17.14 -11.62
CA MET A 1039 -36.19 -16.56 -10.73
C MET A 1039 -37.50 -17.28 -10.93
N TYR A 1040 -38.16 -17.60 -9.82
CA TYR A 1040 -39.45 -18.28 -9.79
C TYR A 1040 -40.40 -17.55 -8.83
N TRP A 1041 -41.70 -17.50 -9.12
CA TRP A 1041 -42.67 -16.89 -8.21
C TRP A 1041 -44.02 -17.62 -8.25
N LYS A 1042 -44.96 -17.21 -7.37
CA LYS A 1042 -46.29 -17.84 -7.19
C LYS A 1042 -46.21 -19.36 -6.99
N GLY A 1043 -45.28 -19.83 -6.16
CA GLY A 1043 -45.08 -21.27 -5.96
C GLY A 1043 -44.52 -21.97 -7.20
N ARG A 1044 -43.62 -21.27 -7.91
CA ARG A 1044 -42.94 -21.71 -9.15
C ARG A 1044 -43.90 -21.92 -10.31
N SER A 1045 -45.09 -21.32 -10.30
CA SER A 1045 -46.00 -21.40 -11.45
C SER A 1045 -45.61 -20.44 -12.57
N ASP A 1046 -44.65 -19.55 -12.33
CA ASP A 1046 -44.06 -18.61 -13.27
C ASP A 1046 -42.54 -18.57 -12.99
N GLY A 1047 -41.74 -18.22 -14.00
CA GLY A 1047 -40.31 -18.01 -13.83
C GLY A 1047 -39.61 -17.45 -15.07
N HIS A 1048 -38.36 -17.02 -14.90
CA HIS A 1048 -37.45 -16.72 -16.01
C HIS A 1048 -36.01 -17.06 -15.62
N ALA A 1049 -35.15 -17.14 -16.63
CA ALA A 1049 -33.72 -17.35 -16.47
C ALA A 1049 -32.94 -16.36 -17.33
N THR A 1050 -31.71 -16.06 -16.95
CA THR A 1050 -30.80 -15.25 -17.76
C THR A 1050 -29.35 -15.65 -17.53
N LEU A 1051 -28.55 -15.60 -18.60
CA LEU A 1051 -27.10 -15.49 -18.50
C LEU A 1051 -26.72 -14.11 -17.95
N GLY A 1052 -25.64 -14.03 -17.18
CA GLY A 1052 -25.17 -12.81 -16.50
C GLY A 1052 -24.17 -11.96 -17.27
#